data_AF-A0A512NI24-F1
#
_entry.id   AF-A0A512NI24-F1
#
_cell.length_a   1.000
_cell.length_b   1.000
_cell.length_c   1.000
_cell.angle_alpha   90.00
_cell.angle_beta   90.00
_cell.angle_gamma   90.00
#
_symmetry.space_group_name_H-M   'P 1'
#
loop_
_entity.id
_entity.type
_entity.pdbx_description
1 polymer ?
#
loop_
_entity_poly.entity_id
_entity_poly.type
_entity_poly.pdbx_seq_one_letter_code
_entity_poly.pdbx_strand_id
1 'polypeptide(L)'
;MQAWIIDASEMDAEDILNFRSNLLHPNPEIRSFLRPDEKGTTIVIAPKGFGKTLLLKAKRLSIQDKYAHILPSGALVEKPGGLPSVIPTSDYGDLRDSEAYWRSVWLLSFTIAVLKAMKHVPGRCSRSLRTIFQDDNLVSVWEIFDHILSASVNTYHQLNNDYNDALLPAFRRLHESTAIFVDNIDEYYEGVLREMAAARDRPAAASAPGGRIKRSFWHLAQSGIAAAARELSHINTHAKIYVSIRKEVLQGIIGDTYFGQQLRSKSLIISYTDDDLLEIIHKNIAHSDDQDLADPRAKDAVAAFFGPLRRVTHPVTGEEEEVLGFWLRHTLGRPRDVVSIGKALASIAPAGRSERRVREAVRSEAKTITTAYFAEMAPHLDGFDADRLLRLIDRNVLSPDDLARIAGTYAADCLEAFSAAALHTEHPFCALYKLGLLGYVGRDAETGEDVQIFRLPGEHPLDNVRILPPARTYLVHPALDDLIAERNPAYFENLNDRNIIGRGRRWSREREIRYVLQGDVKGHSATMRDGLRTKAFATVFDSIVSEFAAKLDHAERSQGDSLTLIDANPVKLLQAARNIQRELGRSEFGAQLRFAGDAGFVEIADGPRQKEPYGMALQNAARLEPHVESGQIYVTDDFIRHVEEDRGTHLPFDFVTLGPDDLRNLACTDGRFDIAKSGNEDPILTAIHRVDFR
;
A
#
# COMPACT_ATOMS: atom_id res chain seq x y z
N MET A 1 12.84 26.18 -17.36
CA MET A 1 11.44 25.99 -16.88
C MET A 1 11.57 25.42 -15.48
N GLN A 2 10.75 25.83 -14.51
CA GLN A 2 10.93 25.30 -13.17
C GLN A 2 10.42 23.86 -13.09
N ALA A 3 11.35 22.89 -13.01
CA ALA A 3 11.04 21.51 -12.68
C ALA A 3 10.75 21.39 -11.17
N TRP A 4 10.15 20.27 -10.76
CA TRP A 4 9.95 19.90 -9.36
C TRP A 4 9.03 20.85 -8.56
N ILE A 5 7.96 21.34 -9.19
CA ILE A 5 6.98 22.22 -8.54
C ILE A 5 6.00 21.39 -7.68
N ILE A 6 6.01 21.62 -6.37
CA ILE A 6 5.24 20.84 -5.39
C ILE A 6 3.80 21.35 -5.22
N ASP A 7 3.61 22.68 -5.19
CA ASP A 7 2.29 23.28 -4.95
C ASP A 7 1.76 24.01 -6.19
N ALA A 8 0.62 23.53 -6.69
CA ALA A 8 -0.10 24.14 -7.79
C ALA A 8 -0.77 25.47 -7.38
N SER A 9 -0.86 25.79 -6.08
CA SER A 9 -1.40 27.04 -5.59
C SER A 9 -0.58 28.25 -6.06
N GLU A 10 0.76 28.09 -6.10
CA GLU A 10 1.75 29.11 -6.46
C GLU A 10 1.85 29.34 -7.96
N MET A 11 1.33 28.42 -8.79
CA MET A 11 1.37 28.54 -10.25
C MET A 11 0.35 29.55 -10.77
N ASP A 12 0.80 30.45 -11.62
CA ASP A 12 -0.06 31.37 -12.38
C ASP A 12 -0.68 30.69 -13.62
N ALA A 13 -1.38 31.46 -14.46
CA ALA A 13 -2.02 30.91 -15.66
C ALA A 13 -1.02 30.42 -16.72
N GLU A 14 0.10 31.12 -16.89
CA GLU A 14 1.14 30.78 -17.86
C GLU A 14 1.88 29.53 -17.39
N ASP A 15 2.24 29.47 -16.11
CA ASP A 15 2.82 28.30 -15.45
C ASP A 15 1.96 27.06 -15.66
N ILE A 16 0.63 27.19 -15.56
CA ILE A 16 -0.28 26.04 -15.70
C ILE A 16 -0.45 25.60 -17.14
N LEU A 17 -0.49 26.53 -18.10
CA LEU A 17 -0.50 26.17 -19.52
C LEU A 17 0.79 25.44 -19.90
N ASN A 18 1.93 25.94 -19.41
CA ASN A 18 3.23 25.33 -19.60
C ASN A 18 3.32 23.97 -18.89
N PHE A 19 2.89 23.89 -17.63
CA PHE A 19 2.85 22.64 -16.86
C PHE A 19 1.95 21.61 -17.55
N ARG A 20 0.76 22.00 -17.98
CA ARG A 20 -0.18 21.09 -18.67
C ARG A 20 0.41 20.51 -19.94
N SER A 21 1.17 21.30 -20.68
CA SER A 21 1.76 20.89 -21.95
C SER A 21 2.96 19.96 -21.77
N ASN A 22 3.69 20.12 -20.66
CA ASN A 22 5.05 19.58 -20.52
C ASN A 22 5.25 18.63 -19.32
N LEU A 23 4.64 18.95 -18.17
CA LEU A 23 4.85 18.26 -16.90
C LEU A 23 3.64 17.43 -16.44
N LEU A 24 2.43 17.79 -16.85
CA LEU A 24 1.25 17.00 -16.53
C LEU A 24 1.33 15.64 -17.22
N HIS A 25 1.11 14.59 -16.44
CA HIS A 25 0.90 13.24 -16.97
C HIS A 25 -0.58 12.88 -16.92
N PRO A 26 -1.32 13.12 -18.03
CA PRO A 26 -2.74 12.83 -18.03
C PRO A 26 -2.95 11.36 -18.43
N ASN A 27 -3.40 10.56 -17.47
CA ASN A 27 -3.99 9.25 -17.75
C ASN A 27 -5.25 9.41 -18.66
N PRO A 28 -5.84 8.33 -19.21
CA PRO A 28 -6.99 8.43 -20.11
C PRO A 28 -8.18 9.24 -19.54
N GLU A 29 -8.45 9.11 -18.24
CA GLU A 29 -9.56 9.80 -17.56
C GLU A 29 -9.29 11.31 -17.43
N ILE A 30 -8.08 11.68 -17.02
CA ILE A 30 -7.63 13.09 -16.95
C ILE A 30 -7.65 13.71 -18.35
N ARG A 31 -7.17 12.98 -19.38
CA ARG A 31 -7.21 13.45 -20.77
C ARG A 31 -8.63 13.75 -21.20
N SER A 32 -9.58 12.85 -20.90
CA SER A 32 -11.00 13.05 -21.21
C SER A 32 -11.55 14.29 -20.51
N PHE A 33 -11.34 14.41 -19.20
CA PHE A 33 -11.81 15.54 -18.40
C PHE A 33 -11.31 16.89 -18.93
N LEU A 34 -10.04 16.99 -19.33
CA LEU A 34 -9.44 18.23 -19.81
C LEU A 34 -9.91 18.65 -21.22
N ARG A 35 -10.63 17.79 -21.95
CA ARG A 35 -11.17 18.14 -23.26
C ARG A 35 -12.15 19.32 -23.16
N PRO A 36 -12.04 20.35 -24.01
CA PRO A 36 -12.92 21.52 -23.94
C PRO A 36 -14.40 21.23 -24.21
N ASP A 37 -14.72 20.13 -24.90
CA ASP A 37 -16.07 19.65 -25.23
C ASP A 37 -16.65 18.72 -24.15
N GLU A 38 -15.82 18.17 -23.26
CA GLU A 38 -16.27 17.36 -22.13
C GLU A 38 -16.95 18.24 -21.07
N LYS A 39 -18.27 18.08 -20.92
CA LYS A 39 -19.15 18.90 -20.06
C LYS A 39 -19.96 18.09 -19.04
N GLY A 40 -19.81 16.76 -19.05
CA GLY A 40 -20.54 15.84 -18.19
C GLY A 40 -19.85 15.63 -16.84
N THR A 41 -18.52 15.66 -16.82
CA THR A 41 -17.71 15.51 -15.61
C THR A 41 -17.33 16.87 -15.03
N THR A 42 -17.86 17.18 -13.84
CA THR A 42 -17.60 18.46 -13.16
C THR A 42 -17.09 18.31 -11.73
N ILE A 43 -17.06 17.10 -11.17
CA ILE A 43 -16.60 16.85 -9.81
C ILE A 43 -15.27 16.11 -9.86
N VAL A 44 -14.24 16.64 -9.21
CA VAL A 44 -12.91 16.02 -9.13
C VAL A 44 -12.72 15.43 -7.73
N ILE A 45 -12.50 14.12 -7.66
CA ILE A 45 -12.42 13.38 -6.40
C ILE A 45 -11.03 12.78 -6.28
N ALA A 46 -10.30 13.16 -5.23
CA ALA A 46 -9.00 12.56 -4.92
C ALA A 46 -8.56 12.83 -3.47
N PRO A 47 -7.65 12.02 -2.91
CA PRO A 47 -6.96 12.38 -1.68
C PRO A 47 -6.13 13.67 -1.86
N LYS A 48 -5.63 14.25 -0.76
CA LYS A 48 -4.71 15.40 -0.84
C LYS A 48 -3.38 14.96 -1.46
N GLY A 49 -2.77 15.85 -2.26
CA GLY A 49 -1.53 15.58 -2.99
C GLY A 49 -1.69 14.89 -4.37
N PHE A 50 -2.91 14.64 -4.86
CA PHE A 50 -3.18 14.02 -6.16
C PHE A 50 -3.42 15.01 -7.33
N GLY A 51 -3.36 16.31 -7.07
CA GLY A 51 -3.47 17.35 -8.11
C GLY A 51 -4.89 17.87 -8.39
N LYS A 52 -5.81 17.84 -7.42
CA LYS A 52 -7.19 18.37 -7.57
C LYS A 52 -7.23 19.82 -8.09
N THR A 53 -6.54 20.72 -7.39
CA THR A 53 -6.43 22.14 -7.74
C THR A 53 -5.84 22.35 -9.12
N LEU A 54 -4.78 21.61 -9.43
CA LEU A 54 -4.10 21.66 -10.72
C LEU A 54 -5.06 21.29 -11.87
N LEU A 55 -5.83 20.21 -11.71
CA LEU A 55 -6.80 19.79 -12.73
C LEU A 55 -7.95 20.78 -12.87
N LEU A 56 -8.45 21.37 -11.79
CA LEU A 56 -9.49 22.41 -11.87
C LEU A 56 -8.98 23.66 -12.60
N LYS A 57 -7.78 24.15 -12.25
CA LYS A 57 -7.14 25.29 -12.94
C LYS A 57 -6.91 24.97 -14.43
N ALA A 58 -6.41 23.77 -14.75
CA ALA A 58 -6.19 23.34 -16.13
C ALA A 58 -7.50 23.20 -16.93
N LYS A 59 -8.58 22.70 -16.31
CA LYS A 59 -9.90 22.62 -16.92
C LYS A 59 -10.48 24.00 -17.20
N ARG A 60 -10.34 24.94 -16.27
CA ARG A 60 -10.76 26.33 -16.49
C ARG A 60 -10.11 26.91 -17.73
N LEU A 61 -8.78 26.83 -17.80
CA LEU A 61 -8.03 27.38 -18.94
C LEU A 61 -8.44 26.70 -20.26
N SER A 62 -8.83 25.42 -20.24
CA SER A 62 -9.28 24.72 -21.45
C SER A 62 -10.67 25.14 -21.94
N ILE A 63 -11.47 25.79 -21.11
CA ILE A 63 -12.83 26.24 -21.45
C ILE A 63 -13.02 27.75 -21.38
N GLN A 64 -11.98 28.52 -21.06
CA GLN A 64 -12.09 29.93 -20.70
C GLN A 64 -12.78 30.77 -21.78
N ASP A 65 -12.47 30.51 -23.05
CA ASP A 65 -13.01 31.27 -24.18
C ASP A 65 -14.41 30.79 -24.64
N LYS A 66 -14.95 29.76 -24.00
CA LYS A 66 -16.22 29.12 -24.40
C LYS A 66 -17.43 29.51 -23.56
N TYR A 67 -17.21 30.20 -22.44
CA TYR A 67 -18.26 30.59 -21.50
C TYR A 67 -18.37 32.11 -21.44
N ALA A 68 -19.59 32.62 -21.32
CA ALA A 68 -19.88 34.04 -21.25
C ALA A 68 -19.44 34.61 -19.89
N HIS A 69 -19.63 33.81 -18.82
CA HIS A 69 -19.21 34.14 -17.46
C HIS A 69 -18.39 33.01 -16.86
N ILE A 70 -17.29 33.36 -16.20
CA ILE A 70 -16.46 32.40 -15.46
C ILE A 70 -16.18 32.94 -14.07
N LEU A 71 -16.50 32.14 -13.05
CA LEU A 71 -16.29 32.45 -11.65
C LEU A 71 -15.18 31.57 -11.05
N PRO A 72 -14.25 32.14 -10.28
CA PRO A 72 -14.15 33.58 -9.95
C PRO A 72 -13.57 34.39 -11.13
N SER A 73 -13.83 35.70 -11.21
CA SER A 73 -13.29 36.55 -12.28
C SER A 73 -11.81 36.91 -12.11
N GLY A 74 -11.34 37.06 -10.86
CA GLY A 74 -9.98 37.52 -10.53
C GLY A 74 -8.95 36.43 -10.21
N ALA A 75 -9.35 35.15 -10.19
CA ALA A 75 -8.47 34.02 -9.91
C ALA A 75 -8.88 32.82 -10.77
N LEU A 76 -8.04 31.79 -10.88
CA LEU A 76 -8.40 30.59 -11.64
C LEU A 76 -9.43 29.72 -10.90
N VAL A 77 -9.37 29.65 -9.57
CA VAL A 77 -10.27 28.82 -8.76
C VAL A 77 -10.55 29.54 -7.46
N GLU A 78 -11.78 29.47 -6.98
CA GLU A 78 -12.17 30.01 -5.67
C GLU A 78 -11.65 29.13 -4.53
N LYS A 79 -11.09 29.77 -3.51
CA LYS A 79 -10.59 29.15 -2.27
C LYS A 79 -11.18 29.88 -1.06
N PRO A 80 -11.38 29.20 0.07
CA PRO A 80 -11.90 29.84 1.26
C PRO A 80 -10.93 30.91 1.77
N GLY A 81 -11.46 32.07 2.17
CA GLY A 81 -10.70 33.14 2.81
C GLY A 81 -10.90 33.14 4.33
N GLY A 82 -9.81 33.19 5.10
CA GLY A 82 -9.86 33.37 6.55
C GLY A 82 -10.26 32.12 7.36
N LEU A 83 -10.47 32.32 8.67
CA LEU A 83 -10.99 31.29 9.56
C LEU A 83 -12.50 31.16 9.36
N PRO A 84 -13.10 29.95 9.51
CA PRO A 84 -14.54 29.79 9.46
C PRO A 84 -15.25 30.76 10.40
N SER A 85 -16.31 31.41 9.93
CA SER A 85 -17.08 32.28 10.81
C SER A 85 -17.53 31.53 12.05
N VAL A 86 -17.41 32.18 13.22
CA VAL A 86 -17.85 31.62 14.51
C VAL A 86 -19.35 31.33 14.41
N ILE A 87 -19.68 30.06 14.35
CA ILE A 87 -21.01 29.59 14.02
C ILE A 87 -21.94 29.80 15.22
N PRO A 88 -22.98 30.66 15.16
CA PRO A 88 -23.98 30.75 16.22
C PRO A 88 -24.74 29.43 16.30
N THR A 89 -24.59 28.72 17.41
CA THR A 89 -24.84 27.26 17.50
C THR A 89 -26.00 26.90 18.42
N SER A 90 -26.46 27.84 19.26
CA SER A 90 -27.57 27.60 20.19
C SER A 90 -28.91 27.37 19.50
N ASP A 91 -29.13 27.99 18.34
CA ASP A 91 -30.48 28.10 17.77
C ASP A 91 -30.77 27.03 16.71
N TYR A 92 -29.73 26.40 16.14
CA TYR A 92 -29.86 25.49 15.00
C TYR A 92 -30.22 24.03 15.36
N GLY A 93 -30.16 23.64 16.65
CA GLY A 93 -30.36 22.25 17.05
C GLY A 93 -29.56 21.25 16.20
N ASP A 94 -30.21 20.17 15.77
CA ASP A 94 -29.62 19.13 14.91
C ASP A 94 -29.72 19.45 13.40
N LEU A 95 -30.27 20.61 13.01
CA LEU A 95 -30.47 20.96 11.59
C LEU A 95 -29.15 20.90 10.80
N ARG A 96 -28.06 21.34 11.41
CA ARG A 96 -26.71 21.34 10.81
C ARG A 96 -26.06 19.96 10.75
N ASP A 97 -26.63 18.93 11.38
CA ASP A 97 -26.16 17.55 11.23
C ASP A 97 -26.78 16.86 10.01
N SER A 98 -27.68 17.53 9.29
CA SER A 98 -28.34 16.97 8.12
C SER A 98 -27.61 17.29 6.81
N GLU A 99 -27.47 16.30 5.93
CA GLU A 99 -26.96 16.49 4.57
C GLU A 99 -27.79 17.53 3.79
N ALA A 100 -29.10 17.57 4.04
CA ALA A 100 -30.03 18.49 3.39
C ALA A 100 -29.68 19.96 3.67
N TYR A 101 -29.27 20.29 4.90
CA TYR A 101 -28.84 21.64 5.26
C TYR A 101 -27.61 22.06 4.44
N TRP A 102 -26.54 21.26 4.46
CA TRP A 102 -25.30 21.59 3.77
C TRP A 102 -25.49 21.69 2.26
N ARG A 103 -26.30 20.79 1.68
CA ARG A 103 -26.72 20.92 0.29
C ARG A 103 -27.44 22.25 0.03
N SER A 104 -28.39 22.63 0.89
CA SER A 104 -29.16 23.88 0.73
C SER A 104 -28.28 25.13 0.77
N VAL A 105 -27.33 25.16 1.70
CA VAL A 105 -26.35 26.26 1.79
C VAL A 105 -25.57 26.38 0.48
N TRP A 106 -25.07 25.27 -0.08
CA TRP A 106 -24.34 25.30 -1.34
C TRP A 106 -25.24 25.69 -2.53
N LEU A 107 -26.48 25.20 -2.59
CA LEU A 107 -27.45 25.59 -3.62
C LEU A 107 -27.69 27.10 -3.61
N LEU A 108 -27.92 27.68 -2.44
CA LEU A 108 -28.04 29.13 -2.26
C LEU A 108 -26.78 29.86 -2.73
N SER A 109 -25.61 29.41 -2.25
CA SER A 109 -24.33 30.07 -2.52
C SER A 109 -24.02 30.13 -4.01
N PHE A 110 -24.13 29.00 -4.72
CA PHE A 110 -23.92 28.95 -6.17
C PHE A 110 -24.94 29.79 -6.93
N THR A 111 -26.21 29.68 -6.57
CA THR A 111 -27.28 30.35 -7.32
C THR A 111 -27.19 31.88 -7.16
N ILE A 112 -26.93 32.35 -5.95
CA ILE A 112 -26.73 33.78 -5.68
C ILE A 112 -25.50 34.29 -6.42
N ALA A 113 -24.35 33.61 -6.32
CA ALA A 113 -23.12 34.02 -6.99
C ALA A 113 -23.30 34.16 -8.52
N VAL A 114 -23.93 33.15 -9.14
CA VAL A 114 -24.23 33.15 -10.57
C VAL A 114 -25.13 34.32 -10.94
N LEU A 115 -26.26 34.48 -10.26
CA LEU A 115 -27.22 35.54 -10.56
C LEU A 115 -26.63 36.93 -10.33
N LYS A 116 -25.80 37.13 -9.30
CA LYS A 116 -25.05 38.38 -9.08
C LYS A 116 -24.06 38.65 -10.22
N ALA A 117 -23.30 37.65 -10.67
CA ALA A 117 -22.36 37.79 -11.77
C ALA A 117 -23.04 38.24 -13.09
N MET A 118 -24.25 37.76 -13.33
CA MET A 118 -25.08 38.17 -14.48
C MET A 118 -25.87 39.47 -14.24
N LYS A 119 -25.61 40.18 -13.13
CA LYS A 119 -26.29 41.42 -12.75
C LYS A 119 -27.82 41.26 -12.68
N HIS A 120 -28.30 40.06 -12.35
CA HIS A 120 -29.72 39.81 -12.15
C HIS A 120 -30.19 40.49 -10.87
N VAL A 121 -31.30 41.22 -10.95
CA VAL A 121 -31.95 41.82 -9.79
C VAL A 121 -33.14 40.94 -9.40
N PRO A 122 -33.13 40.31 -8.20
CA PRO A 122 -34.24 39.49 -7.77
C PRO A 122 -35.48 40.38 -7.62
N GLY A 123 -36.64 39.87 -8.08
CA GLY A 123 -37.92 40.57 -8.01
C GLY A 123 -38.45 40.65 -6.56
N ARG A 124 -39.59 40.01 -6.29
CA ARG A 124 -40.10 39.89 -4.93
C ARG A 124 -39.23 38.90 -4.15
N CYS A 125 -38.50 39.40 -3.15
CA CYS A 125 -37.60 38.62 -2.29
C CYS A 125 -37.62 39.17 -0.86
N SER A 126 -37.12 38.38 0.09
CA SER A 126 -36.91 38.83 1.46
C SER A 126 -35.89 39.98 1.55
N ARG A 127 -35.92 40.70 2.68
CA ARG A 127 -34.90 41.72 2.98
C ARG A 127 -33.50 41.12 3.04
N SER A 128 -33.38 39.90 3.58
CA SER A 128 -32.12 39.18 3.72
C SER A 128 -31.47 38.92 2.37
N LEU A 129 -32.22 38.38 1.40
CA LEU A 129 -31.70 38.16 0.05
C LEU A 129 -31.34 39.47 -0.66
N ARG A 130 -32.17 40.51 -0.50
CA ARG A 130 -31.90 41.83 -1.08
C ARG A 130 -30.60 42.42 -0.57
N THR A 131 -30.32 42.33 0.73
CA THR A 131 -29.05 42.78 1.32
C THR A 131 -27.87 42.05 0.69
N ILE A 132 -27.94 40.72 0.53
CA ILE A 132 -26.86 39.94 -0.10
C ILE A 132 -26.61 40.40 -1.54
N PHE A 133 -27.66 40.67 -2.33
CA PHE A 133 -27.50 41.14 -3.71
C PHE A 133 -26.95 42.56 -3.82
N GLN A 134 -27.20 43.42 -2.81
CA GLN A 134 -26.74 44.81 -2.76
C GLN A 134 -25.33 44.97 -2.19
N ASP A 135 -24.82 43.97 -1.48
CA ASP A 135 -23.47 44.02 -0.92
C ASP A 135 -22.41 43.71 -1.99
N ASP A 136 -21.63 44.72 -2.36
CA ASP A 136 -20.55 44.58 -3.34
C ASP A 136 -19.37 43.73 -2.85
N ASN A 137 -19.32 43.39 -1.55
CA ASN A 137 -18.28 42.51 -0.99
C ASN A 137 -18.67 41.02 -1.00
N LEU A 138 -19.94 40.67 -1.28
CA LEU A 138 -20.40 39.28 -1.33
C LEU A 138 -20.48 38.80 -2.77
N VAL A 139 -19.32 38.62 -3.42
CA VAL A 139 -19.26 38.30 -4.86
C VAL A 139 -18.90 36.83 -5.09
N SER A 140 -17.98 36.29 -4.30
CA SER A 140 -17.53 34.90 -4.44
C SER A 140 -18.53 33.92 -3.82
N VAL A 141 -18.51 32.68 -4.31
CA VAL A 141 -19.28 31.58 -3.72
C VAL A 141 -18.89 31.37 -2.26
N TRP A 142 -17.59 31.47 -1.93
CA TRP A 142 -17.11 31.32 -0.54
C TRP A 142 -17.61 32.40 0.42
N GLU A 143 -17.58 33.67 0.03
CA GLU A 143 -18.10 34.77 0.86
C GLU A 143 -19.60 34.60 1.11
N ILE A 144 -20.36 34.24 0.07
CA ILE A 144 -21.80 33.98 0.19
C ILE A 144 -22.05 32.75 1.07
N PHE A 145 -21.26 31.69 0.90
CA PHE A 145 -21.34 30.48 1.70
C PHE A 145 -21.12 30.78 3.19
N ASP A 146 -20.06 31.49 3.54
CA ASP A 146 -19.75 31.85 4.92
C ASP A 146 -20.81 32.80 5.52
N HIS A 147 -21.32 33.75 4.72
CA HIS A 147 -22.42 34.62 5.12
C HIS A 147 -23.71 33.83 5.44
N ILE A 148 -24.04 32.81 4.64
CA ILE A 148 -25.20 31.95 4.92
C ILE A 148 -24.93 31.05 6.14
N LEU A 149 -23.70 30.55 6.31
CA LEU A 149 -23.33 29.71 7.44
C LEU A 149 -23.48 30.43 8.79
N SER A 150 -23.08 31.70 8.82
CA SER A 150 -23.16 32.60 9.98
C SER A 150 -24.56 33.19 10.22
N ALA A 151 -25.50 32.99 9.28
CA ALA A 151 -26.85 33.52 9.38
C ALA A 151 -27.65 32.91 10.55
N SER A 152 -28.62 33.67 11.08
CA SER A 152 -29.60 33.13 12.02
C SER A 152 -30.51 32.08 11.37
N VAL A 153 -31.11 31.18 12.16
CA VAL A 153 -32.05 30.16 11.67
C VAL A 153 -33.20 30.79 10.87
N ASN A 154 -33.74 31.90 11.37
CA ASN A 154 -34.81 32.64 10.69
C ASN A 154 -34.35 33.19 9.33
N THR A 155 -33.16 33.77 9.27
CA THR A 155 -32.56 34.26 8.03
C THR A 155 -32.35 33.11 7.04
N TYR A 156 -31.81 31.97 7.50
CA TYR A 156 -31.62 30.78 6.67
C TYR A 156 -32.95 30.28 6.07
N HIS A 157 -34.01 30.16 6.87
CA HIS A 157 -35.32 29.76 6.36
C HIS A 157 -35.91 30.77 5.37
N GLN A 158 -35.71 32.07 5.58
CA GLN A 158 -36.11 33.10 4.61
C GLN A 158 -35.38 32.93 3.28
N LEU A 159 -34.05 32.73 3.32
CA LEU A 159 -33.24 32.49 2.12
C LEU A 159 -33.67 31.21 1.39
N ASN A 160 -33.98 30.14 2.11
CA ASN A 160 -34.51 28.90 1.51
C ASN A 160 -35.88 29.09 0.85
N ASN A 161 -36.76 29.93 1.42
CA ASN A 161 -38.00 30.27 0.75
C ASN A 161 -37.73 31.07 -0.52
N ASP A 162 -36.85 32.08 -0.45
CA ASP A 162 -36.43 32.86 -1.62
C ASP A 162 -35.75 31.99 -2.70
N TYR A 163 -35.08 30.90 -2.31
CA TYR A 163 -34.51 29.95 -3.26
C TYR A 163 -35.57 29.40 -4.20
N ASN A 164 -36.68 28.92 -3.66
CA ASN A 164 -37.77 28.35 -4.45
C ASN A 164 -38.58 29.42 -5.20
N ASP A 165 -38.82 30.56 -4.55
CA ASP A 165 -39.73 31.59 -5.06
C ASP A 165 -39.08 32.53 -6.09
N ALA A 166 -37.78 32.83 -5.94
CA ALA A 166 -37.08 33.85 -6.72
C ALA A 166 -35.83 33.31 -7.43
N LEU A 167 -34.92 32.66 -6.70
CA LEU A 167 -33.59 32.30 -7.24
C LEU A 167 -33.66 31.16 -8.26
N LEU A 168 -34.33 30.05 -7.94
CA LEU A 168 -34.43 28.89 -8.80
C LEU A 168 -35.18 29.19 -10.12
N PRO A 169 -36.31 29.93 -10.13
CA PRO A 169 -36.93 30.39 -11.37
C PRO A 169 -36.02 31.28 -12.22
N ALA A 170 -35.23 32.16 -11.60
CA ALA A 170 -34.25 32.97 -12.32
C ALA A 170 -33.12 32.12 -12.90
N PHE A 171 -32.59 31.18 -12.13
CA PHE A 171 -31.53 30.26 -12.54
C PHE A 171 -31.96 29.32 -13.69
N ARG A 172 -33.22 28.89 -13.72
CA ARG A 172 -33.77 28.10 -14.84
C ARG A 172 -33.84 28.86 -16.16
N ARG A 173 -33.95 30.19 -16.11
CA ARG A 173 -34.06 31.07 -17.29
C ARG A 173 -32.70 31.54 -17.82
N LEU A 174 -31.60 31.03 -17.30
CA LEU A 174 -30.27 31.39 -17.79
C LEU A 174 -30.02 30.73 -19.14
N HIS A 175 -29.72 31.58 -20.12
CA HIS A 175 -29.33 31.18 -21.47
C HIS A 175 -27.84 31.40 -21.75
N GLU A 176 -27.22 32.31 -20.99
CA GLU A 176 -25.79 32.56 -21.07
C GLU A 176 -25.02 31.45 -20.35
N SER A 177 -24.00 30.93 -21.02
CA SER A 177 -23.17 29.85 -20.47
C SER A 177 -22.26 30.38 -19.37
N THR A 178 -22.37 29.80 -18.17
CA THR A 178 -21.60 30.18 -16.99
C THR A 178 -20.82 28.98 -16.43
N ALA A 179 -19.54 29.17 -16.11
CA ALA A 179 -18.73 28.16 -15.42
C ALA A 179 -18.26 28.68 -14.05
N ILE A 180 -18.24 27.81 -13.04
CA ILE A 180 -17.81 28.13 -11.67
C ILE A 180 -16.75 27.12 -11.26
N PHE A 181 -15.68 27.58 -10.61
CA PHE A 181 -14.59 26.73 -10.12
C PHE A 181 -14.37 26.96 -8.63
N VAL A 182 -14.64 25.96 -7.80
CA VAL A 182 -14.49 26.02 -6.33
C VAL A 182 -13.66 24.84 -5.83
N ASP A 183 -12.72 25.11 -4.94
CA ASP A 183 -11.78 24.11 -4.40
C ASP A 183 -11.52 24.36 -2.90
N ASN A 184 -10.72 23.47 -2.28
CA ASN A 184 -10.21 23.58 -0.90
C ASN A 184 -11.31 23.57 0.18
N ILE A 185 -12.48 22.98 -0.10
CA ILE A 185 -13.52 22.79 0.91
C ILE A 185 -13.07 21.89 2.06
N ASP A 186 -12.16 20.96 1.78
CA ASP A 186 -11.56 20.10 2.78
C ASP A 186 -10.63 20.86 3.74
N GLU A 187 -10.09 22.01 3.32
CA GLU A 187 -9.19 22.83 4.13
C GLU A 187 -9.94 23.84 5.02
N TYR A 188 -11.20 24.16 4.68
CA TYR A 188 -11.98 25.19 5.37
C TYR A 188 -12.04 24.97 6.89
N TYR A 189 -12.24 23.74 7.34
CA TYR A 189 -12.30 23.39 8.77
C TYR A 189 -10.98 22.92 9.36
N GLU A 190 -9.88 22.81 8.59
CA GLU A 190 -8.63 22.21 9.08
C GLU A 190 -8.08 22.95 10.32
N GLY A 191 -8.06 24.28 10.32
CA GLY A 191 -7.54 25.08 11.45
C GLY A 191 -8.30 24.82 12.75
N VAL A 192 -9.63 24.87 12.70
CA VAL A 192 -10.49 24.61 13.87
C VAL A 192 -10.35 23.16 14.34
N LEU A 193 -10.33 22.20 13.42
CA LEU A 193 -10.21 20.79 13.79
C LEU A 193 -8.83 20.48 14.42
N ARG A 194 -7.76 21.16 14.00
CA ARG A 194 -6.44 21.07 14.64
C ARG A 194 -6.44 21.64 16.05
N GLU A 195 -7.04 22.82 16.26
CA GLU A 195 -7.19 23.40 17.60
C GLU A 195 -7.99 22.49 18.53
N MET A 196 -9.08 21.90 18.03
CA MET A 196 -9.88 20.93 18.78
C MET A 196 -9.09 19.67 19.15
N ALA A 197 -8.21 19.18 18.25
CA ALA A 197 -7.34 18.04 18.53
C ALA A 197 -6.29 18.40 19.60
N ALA A 198 -5.62 19.55 19.48
CA ALA A 198 -4.60 20.01 20.43
C ALA A 198 -5.17 20.35 21.82
N ALA A 199 -6.42 20.82 21.90
CA ALA A 199 -7.08 21.13 23.18
C ALA A 199 -7.37 19.90 24.04
N ARG A 200 -7.33 18.68 23.48
CA ARG A 200 -7.51 17.43 24.24
C ARG A 200 -6.36 17.13 25.19
N ASP A 201 -5.17 17.66 24.93
CA ASP A 201 -3.97 17.49 25.78
C ASP A 201 -4.00 18.37 27.04
N ARG A 202 -5.03 19.20 27.23
CA ARG A 202 -5.17 20.05 28.42
C ARG A 202 -6.28 19.52 29.34
N PRO A 203 -5.95 19.05 30.55
CA PRO A 203 -6.97 18.80 31.56
C PRO A 203 -7.57 20.15 31.97
N ALA A 204 -8.89 20.30 31.85
CA ALA A 204 -9.70 21.44 32.29
C ALA A 204 -10.01 22.58 31.30
N ALA A 205 -10.39 22.29 30.05
CA ALA A 205 -11.14 23.26 29.22
C ALA A 205 -12.46 22.68 28.70
N ALA A 206 -13.35 22.28 29.61
CA ALA A 206 -14.75 21.96 29.29
C ALA A 206 -15.58 23.22 28.92
N SER A 207 -14.97 24.40 28.84
CA SER A 207 -15.65 25.68 28.67
C SER A 207 -14.84 26.66 27.80
N ALA A 208 -14.75 26.37 26.50
CA ALA A 208 -14.62 27.42 25.49
C ALA A 208 -16.05 27.89 25.10
N PRO A 209 -16.42 29.16 25.32
CA PRO A 209 -17.73 29.70 24.98
C PRO A 209 -17.79 30.07 23.49
N GLY A 210 -18.54 29.28 22.71
CA GLY A 210 -18.75 29.48 21.27
C GLY A 210 -19.04 28.12 20.66
N GLY A 211 -20.30 27.85 20.31
CA GLY A 211 -20.75 26.47 20.18
C GLY A 211 -20.08 25.70 19.03
N ARG A 212 -19.99 24.39 19.28
CA ARG A 212 -18.89 23.54 18.80
C ARG A 212 -19.08 23.16 17.33
N ILE A 213 -18.09 23.48 16.49
CA ILE A 213 -17.91 22.86 15.17
C ILE A 213 -17.72 21.35 15.39
N LYS A 214 -18.49 20.52 14.68
CA LYS A 214 -18.40 19.05 14.75
C LYS A 214 -17.51 18.52 13.63
N ARG A 215 -16.81 17.40 13.87
CA ARG A 215 -16.04 16.70 12.81
C ARG A 215 -16.90 16.32 11.61
N SER A 216 -18.16 15.96 11.85
CA SER A 216 -19.13 15.64 10.81
C SER A 216 -19.32 16.77 9.80
N PHE A 217 -19.10 18.04 10.18
CA PHE A 217 -19.25 19.18 9.28
C PHE A 217 -18.26 19.15 8.12
N TRP A 218 -17.05 18.63 8.34
CA TRP A 218 -16.06 18.44 7.27
C TRP A 218 -16.55 17.46 6.20
N HIS A 219 -17.22 16.39 6.61
CA HIS A 219 -17.83 15.42 5.69
C HIS A 219 -19.06 16.03 5.02
N LEU A 220 -19.99 16.56 5.80
CA LEU A 220 -21.27 17.09 5.31
C LEU A 220 -21.11 18.27 4.35
N ALA A 221 -20.12 19.15 4.58
CA ALA A 221 -19.83 20.26 3.67
C ALA A 221 -19.41 19.76 2.28
N GLN A 222 -18.55 18.74 2.22
CA GLN A 222 -18.07 18.12 0.98
C GLN A 222 -19.16 17.29 0.28
N SER A 223 -19.95 16.53 1.02
CA SER A 223 -21.13 15.85 0.47
C SER A 223 -22.15 16.85 -0.08
N GLY A 224 -22.37 17.96 0.64
CA GLY A 224 -23.28 19.03 0.26
C GLY A 224 -22.89 19.75 -1.03
N ILE A 225 -21.62 20.13 -1.19
CA ILE A 225 -21.15 20.82 -2.41
C ILE A 225 -21.28 19.92 -3.64
N ALA A 226 -20.93 18.64 -3.50
CA ALA A 226 -21.07 17.65 -4.57
C ALA A 226 -22.53 17.44 -4.98
N ALA A 227 -23.44 17.36 -3.99
CA ALA A 227 -24.87 17.25 -4.22
C ALA A 227 -25.43 18.49 -4.95
N ALA A 228 -25.08 19.69 -4.48
CA ALA A 228 -25.54 20.95 -5.05
C ALA A 228 -25.03 21.18 -6.47
N ALA A 229 -23.73 20.94 -6.72
CA ALA A 229 -23.12 21.08 -8.04
C ALA A 229 -23.81 20.18 -9.08
N ARG A 230 -24.11 18.93 -8.70
CA ARG A 230 -24.83 17.98 -9.54
C ARG A 230 -26.27 18.41 -9.80
N GLU A 231 -26.98 18.81 -8.76
CA GLU A 231 -28.39 19.21 -8.83
C GLU A 231 -28.56 20.43 -9.76
N LEU A 232 -27.75 21.47 -9.59
CA LEU A 232 -27.80 22.67 -10.44
C LEU A 232 -27.41 22.36 -11.88
N SER A 233 -26.44 21.49 -12.11
CA SER A 233 -26.05 21.04 -13.46
C SER A 233 -27.15 20.25 -14.17
N HIS A 234 -28.09 19.65 -13.43
CA HIS A 234 -29.29 19.00 -13.99
C HIS A 234 -30.40 20.02 -14.26
N ILE A 235 -30.54 21.02 -13.39
CA ILE A 235 -31.56 22.07 -13.52
C ILE A 235 -31.28 22.97 -14.73
N ASN A 236 -30.02 23.36 -14.94
CA ASN A 236 -29.64 24.17 -16.08
C ASN A 236 -28.31 23.71 -16.69
N THR A 237 -28.35 23.27 -17.95
CA THR A 237 -27.16 22.77 -18.67
C THR A 237 -26.18 23.87 -19.10
N HIS A 238 -26.60 25.14 -19.07
CA HIS A 238 -25.74 26.30 -19.35
C HIS A 238 -24.83 26.66 -18.17
N ALA A 239 -25.17 26.23 -16.95
CA ALA A 239 -24.34 26.42 -15.76
C ALA A 239 -23.49 25.16 -15.49
N LYS A 240 -22.17 25.32 -15.41
CA LYS A 240 -21.23 24.24 -15.06
C LYS A 240 -20.50 24.57 -13.79
N ILE A 241 -20.62 23.69 -12.80
CA ILE A 241 -20.06 23.89 -11.47
C ILE A 241 -18.98 22.85 -11.24
N TYR A 242 -17.73 23.29 -11.38
CA TYR A 242 -16.54 22.49 -11.21
C TYR A 242 -16.07 22.56 -9.75
N VAL A 243 -16.07 21.42 -9.07
CA VAL A 243 -15.72 21.33 -7.64
C VAL A 243 -14.78 20.17 -7.37
N SER A 244 -14.08 20.23 -6.25
CA SER A 244 -13.27 19.13 -5.75
C SER A 244 -13.78 18.62 -4.39
N ILE A 245 -13.59 17.32 -4.12
CA ILE A 245 -13.79 16.73 -2.79
C ILE A 245 -12.71 15.67 -2.49
N ARG A 246 -12.53 15.37 -1.22
CA ARG A 246 -11.68 14.26 -0.74
C ARG A 246 -12.26 12.89 -1.11
N LYS A 247 -11.40 11.94 -1.45
CA LYS A 247 -11.82 10.56 -1.78
C LYS A 247 -12.37 9.83 -0.56
N GLU A 248 -11.86 10.16 0.62
CA GLU A 248 -12.31 9.67 1.93
C GLU A 248 -13.81 9.96 2.16
N VAL A 249 -14.29 11.11 1.71
CA VAL A 249 -15.71 11.50 1.77
C VAL A 249 -16.54 10.61 0.86
N LEU A 250 -16.09 10.40 -0.38
CA LEU A 250 -16.78 9.54 -1.34
C LEU A 250 -16.95 8.10 -0.79
N GLN A 251 -15.93 7.55 -0.11
CA GLN A 251 -16.04 6.20 0.47
C GLN A 251 -17.10 6.11 1.56
N GLY A 252 -17.28 7.16 2.36
CA GLY A 252 -18.38 7.26 3.32
C GLY A 252 -19.76 7.30 2.64
N ILE A 253 -19.89 8.03 1.52
CA ILE A 253 -21.17 8.18 0.81
C ILE A 253 -21.61 6.88 0.08
N ILE A 254 -20.66 6.13 -0.48
CA ILE A 254 -20.95 4.93 -1.31
C ILE A 254 -21.45 3.76 -0.46
N GLY A 255 -21.03 3.68 0.80
CA GLY A 255 -21.48 2.62 1.71
C GLY A 255 -23.00 2.57 1.88
N ASP A 256 -23.67 3.72 1.77
CA ASP A 256 -25.02 3.88 2.33
C ASP A 256 -26.10 4.38 1.35
N THR A 257 -25.77 4.80 0.10
CA THR A 257 -26.76 5.52 -0.74
C THR A 257 -26.69 5.31 -2.26
N TYR A 258 -27.86 5.37 -2.90
CA TYR A 258 -28.01 5.50 -4.37
C TYR A 258 -27.32 6.76 -4.93
N PHE A 259 -27.20 7.81 -4.10
CA PHE A 259 -26.49 9.04 -4.44
C PHE A 259 -24.99 8.79 -4.69
N GLY A 260 -24.34 7.93 -3.91
CA GLY A 260 -22.93 7.58 -4.10
C GLY A 260 -22.63 6.95 -5.47
N GLN A 261 -23.50 6.08 -5.97
CA GLN A 261 -23.38 5.50 -7.31
C GLN A 261 -23.56 6.54 -8.42
N GLN A 262 -24.55 7.43 -8.27
CA GLN A 262 -24.76 8.52 -9.22
C GLN A 262 -23.59 9.51 -9.22
N LEU A 263 -23.01 9.80 -8.06
CA LEU A 263 -21.87 10.69 -7.94
C LEU A 263 -20.66 10.14 -8.70
N ARG A 264 -20.38 8.82 -8.61
CA ARG A 264 -19.30 8.18 -9.38
C ARG A 264 -19.43 8.41 -10.89
N SER A 265 -20.66 8.37 -11.45
CA SER A 265 -20.87 8.48 -12.90
C SER A 265 -20.55 9.87 -13.50
N LYS A 266 -20.54 10.93 -12.67
CA LYS A 266 -20.29 12.32 -13.11
C LYS A 266 -19.02 12.93 -12.51
N SER A 267 -18.19 12.09 -11.93
CA SER A 267 -16.98 12.51 -11.23
C SER A 267 -15.75 11.91 -11.88
N LEU A 268 -14.67 12.68 -11.91
CA LEU A 268 -13.33 12.19 -12.17
C LEU A 268 -12.76 11.71 -10.83
N ILE A 269 -12.51 10.41 -10.69
CA ILE A 269 -11.80 9.87 -9.52
C ILE A 269 -10.34 9.68 -9.89
N ILE A 270 -9.46 10.53 -9.37
CA ILE A 270 -8.04 10.48 -9.75
C ILE A 270 -7.38 9.25 -9.11
N SER A 271 -6.70 8.47 -9.94
CA SER A 271 -5.80 7.39 -9.54
C SER A 271 -4.52 7.45 -10.39
N TYR A 272 -3.41 7.04 -9.79
CA TYR A 272 -2.12 6.91 -10.46
C TYR A 272 -1.56 5.52 -10.19
N THR A 273 -1.13 4.86 -11.25
CA THR A 273 -0.34 3.63 -11.18
C THR A 273 1.13 3.96 -10.89
N ASP A 274 1.95 2.96 -10.59
CA ASP A 274 3.40 3.18 -10.44
C ASP A 274 4.02 3.70 -11.75
N ASP A 275 3.59 3.19 -12.90
CA ASP A 275 4.01 3.68 -14.22
C ASP A 275 3.65 5.15 -14.43
N ASP A 276 2.45 5.58 -14.00
CA ASP A 276 2.07 7.00 -14.09
C ASP A 276 2.97 7.89 -13.23
N LEU A 277 3.38 7.41 -12.05
CA LEU A 277 4.29 8.13 -11.16
C LEU A 277 5.71 8.17 -11.73
N LEU A 278 6.19 7.08 -12.34
CA LEU A 278 7.47 7.05 -13.07
C LEU A 278 7.48 8.06 -14.22
N GLU A 279 6.40 8.16 -14.98
CA GLU A 279 6.28 9.15 -16.05
C GLU A 279 6.32 10.60 -15.54
N ILE A 280 5.75 10.87 -14.37
CA ILE A 280 5.88 12.18 -13.71
C ILE A 280 7.35 12.47 -13.36
N ILE A 281 8.09 11.47 -12.86
CA ILE A 281 9.54 11.60 -12.60
C ILE A 281 10.29 11.91 -13.89
N HIS A 282 10.08 11.10 -14.94
CA HIS A 282 10.75 11.26 -16.23
C HIS A 282 10.52 12.65 -16.83
N LYS A 283 9.28 13.16 -16.78
CA LYS A 283 8.95 14.51 -17.25
C LYS A 283 9.66 15.59 -16.46
N ASN A 284 9.73 15.48 -15.13
CA ASN A 284 10.44 16.47 -14.32
C ASN A 284 11.95 16.46 -14.58
N ILE A 285 12.55 15.27 -14.76
CA ILE A 285 13.96 15.15 -15.15
C ILE A 285 14.20 15.81 -16.51
N ALA A 286 13.37 15.50 -17.51
CA ALA A 286 13.52 16.01 -18.87
C ALA A 286 13.39 17.55 -18.97
N HIS A 287 12.74 18.19 -18.00
CA HIS A 287 12.59 19.65 -17.92
C HIS A 287 13.48 20.31 -16.88
N SER A 288 14.39 19.55 -16.24
CA SER A 288 15.41 20.10 -15.36
C SER A 288 16.49 20.81 -16.18
N ASP A 289 17.14 21.81 -15.58
CA ASP A 289 18.22 22.53 -16.27
C ASP A 289 19.46 21.62 -16.43
N ASP A 290 20.19 21.77 -17.53
CA ASP A 290 21.37 20.93 -17.85
C ASP A 290 22.41 20.89 -16.71
N GLN A 291 22.55 21.97 -15.95
CA GLN A 291 23.46 22.05 -14.80
C GLN A 291 23.06 21.13 -13.63
N ASP A 292 21.79 20.75 -13.57
CA ASP A 292 21.23 19.88 -12.54
C ASP A 292 21.21 18.41 -12.97
N LEU A 293 21.68 18.10 -14.19
CA LEU A 293 21.77 16.75 -14.72
C LEU A 293 23.22 16.23 -14.66
N ALA A 294 23.38 14.95 -14.34
CA ALA A 294 24.67 14.27 -14.32
C ALA A 294 25.18 13.98 -15.74
N ASP A 295 24.28 13.65 -16.67
CA ASP A 295 24.57 13.53 -18.10
C ASP A 295 23.42 14.10 -18.94
N PRO A 296 23.44 15.41 -19.27
CA PRO A 296 22.37 16.06 -20.03
C PRO A 296 22.13 15.45 -21.43
N ARG A 297 23.09 14.68 -21.97
CA ARG A 297 23.00 14.08 -23.31
C ARG A 297 22.43 12.67 -23.29
N ALA A 298 22.25 12.09 -22.11
CA ALA A 298 21.68 10.77 -22.00
C ALA A 298 20.21 10.75 -22.46
N LYS A 299 19.85 9.73 -23.24
CA LYS A 299 18.45 9.53 -23.69
C LYS A 299 17.55 8.98 -22.58
N ASP A 300 18.14 8.25 -21.65
CA ASP A 300 17.45 7.69 -20.50
C ASP A 300 17.41 8.71 -19.36
N ALA A 301 16.24 8.91 -18.76
CA ALA A 301 16.05 9.91 -17.71
C ALA A 301 16.84 9.56 -16.44
N VAL A 302 16.93 8.27 -16.08
CA VAL A 302 17.69 7.82 -14.90
C VAL A 302 19.18 8.10 -15.12
N ALA A 303 19.69 7.80 -16.31
CA ALA A 303 21.04 8.16 -16.73
C ALA A 303 21.30 9.65 -16.66
N ALA A 304 20.39 10.46 -17.20
CA ALA A 304 20.56 11.90 -17.22
C ALA A 304 20.62 12.47 -15.80
N PHE A 305 19.80 11.97 -14.89
CA PHE A 305 19.69 12.51 -13.54
C PHE A 305 20.73 11.95 -12.56
N PHE A 306 20.95 10.63 -12.55
CA PHE A 306 21.82 9.97 -11.57
C PHE A 306 23.20 9.57 -12.12
N GLY A 307 23.45 9.76 -13.42
CA GLY A 307 24.71 9.39 -14.06
C GLY A 307 24.85 7.87 -14.12
N PRO A 308 25.89 7.26 -13.53
CA PRO A 308 26.10 5.81 -13.54
C PRO A 308 25.21 5.05 -12.56
N LEU A 309 24.63 5.72 -11.55
CA LEU A 309 23.81 5.05 -10.54
C LEU A 309 22.47 4.60 -11.15
N ARG A 310 22.22 3.29 -11.14
CA ARG A 310 20.96 2.66 -11.60
C ARG A 310 20.25 1.93 -10.49
N ARG A 311 21.00 1.30 -9.60
CA ARG A 311 20.50 0.42 -8.54
C ARG A 311 21.01 0.88 -7.19
N VAL A 312 20.27 0.52 -6.16
CA VAL A 312 20.55 0.82 -4.76
C VAL A 312 20.53 -0.48 -3.97
N THR A 313 21.54 -0.68 -3.14
CA THR A 313 21.65 -1.85 -2.28
C THR A 313 20.88 -1.63 -0.99
N HIS A 314 19.97 -2.55 -0.69
CA HIS A 314 19.25 -2.56 0.56
C HIS A 314 20.19 -2.97 1.71
N PRO A 315 20.32 -2.16 2.79
CA PRO A 315 21.41 -2.33 3.76
C PRO A 315 21.31 -3.60 4.62
N VAL A 316 20.11 -4.18 4.77
CA VAL A 316 19.88 -5.35 5.63
C VAL A 316 19.87 -6.64 4.83
N THR A 317 19.07 -6.67 3.76
CA THR A 317 18.93 -7.86 2.90
C THR A 317 20.11 -8.05 1.94
N GLY A 318 20.87 -6.99 1.64
CA GLY A 318 21.94 -7.00 0.64
C GLY A 318 21.44 -7.06 -0.82
N GLU A 319 20.13 -7.15 -1.05
CA GLU A 319 19.54 -7.17 -2.38
C GLU A 319 19.61 -5.79 -3.05
N GLU A 320 19.79 -5.78 -4.38
CA GLU A 320 19.73 -4.56 -5.17
C GLU A 320 18.34 -4.31 -5.75
N GLU A 321 17.86 -3.07 -5.66
CA GLU A 321 16.65 -2.59 -6.31
C GLU A 321 16.94 -1.41 -7.25
N GLU A 322 16.12 -1.23 -8.29
CA GLU A 322 16.22 -0.05 -9.16
C GLU A 322 16.03 1.25 -8.35
N VAL A 323 16.80 2.29 -8.65
CA VAL A 323 16.79 3.56 -7.90
C VAL A 323 15.42 4.23 -7.90
N LEU A 324 14.66 4.13 -9.00
CA LEU A 324 13.30 4.65 -9.06
C LEU A 324 12.32 3.77 -8.25
N GLY A 325 12.55 2.45 -8.18
CA GLY A 325 11.78 1.56 -7.31
C GLY A 325 11.98 1.87 -5.83
N PHE A 326 13.23 2.14 -5.43
CA PHE A 326 13.58 2.62 -4.10
C PHE A 326 12.92 3.96 -3.79
N TRP A 327 12.91 4.90 -4.75
CA TRP A 327 12.20 6.18 -4.60
C TRP A 327 10.70 5.97 -4.38
N LEU A 328 10.03 5.23 -5.27
CA LEU A 328 8.58 5.06 -5.22
C LEU A 328 8.09 4.39 -3.94
N ARG A 329 8.80 3.35 -3.44
CA ARG A 329 8.36 2.63 -2.21
C ARG A 329 8.43 3.48 -0.94
N HIS A 330 9.08 4.63 -0.98
CA HIS A 330 9.11 5.61 0.12
C HIS A 330 8.06 6.72 -0.04
N THR A 331 7.12 6.58 -0.97
CA THR A 331 5.98 7.48 -1.16
C THR A 331 4.66 6.81 -0.78
N LEU A 332 3.60 7.59 -0.58
CA LEU A 332 2.24 7.06 -0.40
C LEU A 332 1.50 6.88 -1.74
N GLY A 333 2.26 6.78 -2.85
CA GLY A 333 1.72 6.72 -4.20
C GLY A 333 1.09 8.03 -4.68
N ARG A 334 1.59 9.18 -4.19
CA ARG A 334 1.07 10.51 -4.56
C ARG A 334 2.04 11.23 -5.50
N PRO A 335 1.55 11.92 -6.54
CA PRO A 335 2.38 12.82 -7.34
C PRO A 335 3.15 13.85 -6.49
N ARG A 336 2.51 14.42 -5.46
CA ARG A 336 3.16 15.39 -4.56
C ARG A 336 4.40 14.80 -3.87
N ASP A 337 4.30 13.57 -3.37
CA ASP A 337 5.38 12.88 -2.65
C ASP A 337 6.56 12.63 -3.58
N VAL A 338 6.27 12.14 -4.79
CA VAL A 338 7.25 11.90 -5.84
C VAL A 338 8.00 13.19 -6.18
N VAL A 339 7.28 14.28 -6.43
CA VAL A 339 7.88 15.58 -6.76
C VAL A 339 8.70 16.14 -5.59
N SER A 340 8.26 15.95 -4.34
CA SER A 340 8.99 16.40 -3.15
C SER A 340 10.35 15.71 -3.01
N ILE A 341 10.36 14.38 -3.13
CA ILE A 341 11.62 13.60 -3.13
C ILE A 341 12.50 13.99 -4.32
N GLY A 342 11.91 14.22 -5.49
CA GLY A 342 12.65 14.67 -6.67
C GLY A 342 13.34 16.01 -6.47
N LYS A 343 12.65 16.97 -5.83
CA LYS A 343 13.23 18.27 -5.44
C LYS A 343 14.39 18.10 -4.44
N ALA A 344 14.23 17.23 -3.45
CA ALA A 344 15.29 16.93 -2.48
C ALA A 344 16.53 16.33 -3.16
N LEU A 345 16.33 15.42 -4.11
CA LEU A 345 17.42 14.83 -4.90
C LEU A 345 18.07 15.82 -5.88
N ALA A 346 17.26 16.66 -6.53
CA ALA A 346 17.75 17.70 -7.45
C ALA A 346 18.64 18.72 -6.72
N SER A 347 18.36 18.98 -5.45
CA SER A 347 19.16 19.84 -4.57
C SER A 347 20.57 19.28 -4.26
N ILE A 348 20.83 18.01 -4.58
CA ILE A 348 22.16 17.41 -4.54
C ILE A 348 22.84 17.69 -5.89
N ALA A 349 24.00 18.36 -5.85
CA ALA A 349 24.82 18.57 -7.04
C ALA A 349 25.09 17.23 -7.76
N PRO A 350 25.02 17.16 -9.11
CA PRO A 350 25.07 15.90 -9.84
C PRO A 350 26.28 15.00 -9.51
N ALA A 351 27.48 15.59 -9.40
CA ALA A 351 28.71 14.87 -9.01
C ALA A 351 28.66 14.26 -7.60
N GLY A 352 27.75 14.74 -6.75
CA GLY A 352 27.56 14.30 -5.38
C GLY A 352 26.44 13.28 -5.19
N ARG A 353 25.73 12.86 -6.25
CA ARG A 353 24.62 11.90 -6.17
C ARG A 353 25.10 10.44 -6.04
N SER A 354 25.86 10.16 -4.98
CA SER A 354 26.27 8.80 -4.63
C SER A 354 25.09 8.01 -4.04
N GLU A 355 25.15 6.68 -4.12
CA GLU A 355 24.12 5.77 -3.57
C GLU A 355 23.75 6.12 -2.12
N ARG A 356 24.76 6.36 -1.26
CA ARG A 356 24.54 6.77 0.13
C ARG A 356 23.72 8.05 0.24
N ARG A 357 24.09 9.10 -0.49
CA ARG A 357 23.42 10.40 -0.42
C ARG A 357 22.02 10.38 -1.02
N VAL A 358 21.81 9.59 -2.08
CA VAL A 358 20.48 9.35 -2.66
C VAL A 358 19.58 8.64 -1.64
N ARG A 359 20.07 7.58 -0.98
CA ARG A 359 19.31 6.88 0.08
C ARG A 359 18.92 7.81 1.22
N GLU A 360 19.88 8.59 1.73
CA GLU A 360 19.65 9.54 2.82
C GLU A 360 18.61 10.60 2.44
N ALA A 361 18.69 11.17 1.23
CA ALA A 361 17.74 12.19 0.80
C ALA A 361 16.33 11.65 0.62
N VAL A 362 16.18 10.45 0.01
CA VAL A 362 14.87 9.80 -0.14
C VAL A 362 14.25 9.51 1.22
N ARG A 363 15.00 8.90 2.15
CA ARG A 363 14.48 8.55 3.48
C ARG A 363 14.16 9.78 4.33
N SER A 364 15.03 10.77 4.32
CA SER A 364 14.81 12.03 5.03
C SER A 364 13.57 12.76 4.51
N GLU A 365 13.37 12.79 3.20
CA GLU A 365 12.19 13.44 2.62
C GLU A 365 10.92 12.61 2.85
N ALA A 366 11.00 11.28 2.79
CA ALA A 366 9.89 10.40 3.15
C ALA A 366 9.43 10.60 4.60
N LYS A 367 10.36 10.81 5.53
CA LYS A 367 10.06 11.20 6.92
C LYS A 367 9.32 12.54 6.99
N THR A 368 9.77 13.55 6.24
CA THR A 368 9.09 14.86 6.14
C THR A 368 7.67 14.70 5.62
N ILE A 369 7.49 13.92 4.54
CA ILE A 369 6.19 13.61 3.94
C ILE A 369 5.26 12.94 4.95
N THR A 370 5.72 11.89 5.63
CA THR A 370 4.87 11.15 6.59
C THR A 370 4.54 11.98 7.83
N THR A 371 5.46 12.82 8.30
CA THR A 371 5.21 13.77 9.40
C THR A 371 4.13 14.78 9.03
N ALA A 372 4.26 15.39 7.84
CA ALA A 372 3.25 16.33 7.33
C ALA A 372 1.90 15.62 7.12
N TYR A 373 1.90 14.37 6.66
CA TYR A 373 0.70 13.59 6.44
C TYR A 373 -0.01 13.21 7.75
N PHE A 374 0.72 12.84 8.80
CA PHE A 374 0.11 12.63 10.12
C PHE A 374 -0.54 13.92 10.64
N ALA A 375 0.15 15.07 10.53
CA ALA A 375 -0.41 16.35 10.96
C ALA A 375 -1.68 16.74 10.16
N GLU A 376 -1.70 16.42 8.86
CA GLU A 376 -2.85 16.61 7.99
C GLU A 376 -4.05 15.73 8.41
N MET A 377 -3.79 14.47 8.78
CA MET A 377 -4.84 13.49 9.06
C MET A 377 -5.27 13.42 10.52
N ALA A 378 -4.45 13.90 11.45
CA ALA A 378 -4.72 13.90 12.89
C ALA A 378 -6.12 14.44 13.27
N PRO A 379 -6.64 15.53 12.65
CA PRO A 379 -7.96 16.03 13.01
C PRO A 379 -9.11 15.06 12.70
N HIS A 380 -8.87 14.09 11.82
CA HIS A 380 -9.81 13.09 11.35
C HIS A 380 -9.64 11.70 11.99
N LEU A 381 -8.57 11.48 12.77
CA LEU A 381 -8.30 10.20 13.44
C LEU A 381 -8.61 10.34 14.93
N ASP A 382 -9.77 9.85 15.36
CA ASP A 382 -10.25 10.10 16.71
C ASP A 382 -9.39 9.46 17.79
N GLY A 383 -8.68 10.28 18.57
CA GLY A 383 -7.85 9.81 19.68
C GLY A 383 -6.59 9.07 19.25
N PHE A 384 -6.23 9.10 17.97
CA PHE A 384 -5.00 8.47 17.53
C PHE A 384 -3.78 9.35 17.85
N ASP A 385 -2.85 8.84 18.66
CA ASP A 385 -1.55 9.44 18.93
C ASP A 385 -0.47 8.64 18.17
N ALA A 386 -0.05 9.19 17.04
CA ALA A 386 0.97 8.56 16.20
C ALA A 386 2.30 8.42 16.96
N ASP A 387 2.73 9.45 17.70
CA ASP A 387 4.03 9.45 18.36
C ASP A 387 4.14 8.38 19.44
N ARG A 388 3.05 8.11 20.17
CA ARG A 388 3.00 6.99 21.11
C ARG A 388 3.07 5.65 20.41
N LEU A 389 2.26 5.44 19.37
CA LEU A 389 2.25 4.16 18.65
C LEU A 389 3.63 3.86 18.04
N LEU A 390 4.24 4.83 17.36
CA LEU A 390 5.50 4.62 16.64
C LEU A 390 6.66 4.27 17.60
N ARG A 391 6.64 4.72 18.87
CA ARG A 391 7.64 4.30 19.89
C ARG A 391 7.58 2.82 20.25
N LEU A 392 6.42 2.19 20.05
CA LEU A 392 6.18 0.80 20.43
C LEU A 392 6.46 -0.19 19.30
N ILE A 393 6.64 0.30 18.07
CA ILE A 393 6.97 -0.52 16.91
C ILE A 393 8.48 -0.73 16.88
N ASP A 394 8.91 -1.98 17.00
CA ASP A 394 10.32 -2.37 17.11
C ASP A 394 10.85 -3.10 15.88
N ARG A 395 10.01 -3.36 14.88
CA ARG A 395 10.34 -4.09 13.64
C ARG A 395 9.36 -3.74 12.52
N ASN A 396 9.75 -3.96 11.27
CA ASN A 396 8.93 -3.62 10.09
C ASN A 396 7.98 -4.74 9.61
N VAL A 397 8.10 -5.94 10.17
CA VAL A 397 7.22 -7.10 9.90
C VAL A 397 6.60 -7.58 11.21
N LEU A 398 5.28 -7.53 11.29
CA LEU A 398 4.54 -7.74 12.53
C LEU A 398 3.58 -8.93 12.40
N SER A 399 3.49 -9.74 13.43
CA SER A 399 2.46 -10.78 13.58
C SER A 399 1.16 -10.20 14.19
N PRO A 400 0.03 -10.93 14.12
CA PRO A 400 -1.17 -10.56 14.87
C PRO A 400 -0.91 -10.39 16.38
N ASP A 401 -0.03 -11.22 16.94
CA ASP A 401 0.33 -11.18 18.36
C ASP A 401 1.14 -9.91 18.69
N ASP A 402 2.01 -9.47 17.79
CA ASP A 402 2.72 -8.18 17.92
C ASP A 402 1.75 -7.01 17.92
N LEU A 403 0.80 -7.00 16.98
CA LEU A 403 -0.25 -5.97 16.91
C LEU A 403 -1.04 -5.92 18.22
N ALA A 404 -1.48 -7.07 18.72
CA ALA A 404 -2.24 -7.16 19.97
C ALA A 404 -1.42 -6.68 21.17
N ARG A 405 -0.15 -7.11 21.28
CA ARG A 405 0.77 -6.69 22.34
C ARG A 405 0.98 -5.17 22.31
N ILE A 406 1.35 -4.62 21.16
CA ILE A 406 1.61 -3.18 20.99
C ILE A 406 0.34 -2.37 21.27
N ALA A 407 -0.82 -2.83 20.78
CA ALA A 407 -2.10 -2.18 21.04
C ALA A 407 -2.47 -2.18 22.53
N GLY A 408 -2.17 -3.27 23.24
CA GLY A 408 -2.34 -3.36 24.70
C GLY A 408 -1.48 -2.34 25.45
N THR A 409 -0.19 -2.24 25.10
CA THR A 409 0.72 -1.23 25.68
C THR A 409 0.29 0.19 25.35
N TYR A 410 -0.06 0.46 24.08
CA TYR A 410 -0.57 1.76 23.65
C TYR A 410 -1.82 2.17 24.44
N ALA A 411 -2.77 1.26 24.63
CA ALA A 411 -3.98 1.55 25.40
C ALA A 411 -3.67 1.87 26.87
N ALA A 412 -2.72 1.17 27.49
CA ALA A 412 -2.27 1.47 28.84
C ALA A 412 -1.61 2.85 28.94
N ASP A 413 -0.69 3.17 28.02
CA ASP A 413 -0.01 4.48 27.97
C ASP A 413 -0.99 5.64 27.77
N CYS A 414 -2.03 5.43 26.96
CA CYS A 414 -3.09 6.41 26.75
C CYS A 414 -3.97 6.59 27.98
N LEU A 415 -4.29 5.50 28.70
CA LEU A 415 -5.06 5.58 29.95
C LEU A 415 -4.33 6.33 31.05
N GLU A 416 -3.01 6.20 31.14
CA GLU A 416 -2.19 6.95 32.10
C GLU A 416 -2.09 8.44 31.74
N ALA A 417 -2.01 8.76 30.45
CA ALA A 417 -1.84 10.13 29.96
C ALA A 417 -3.15 10.93 29.91
N PHE A 418 -4.29 10.28 29.64
CA PHE A 418 -5.58 10.92 29.46
C PHE A 418 -6.58 10.41 30.50
N SER A 419 -7.19 11.30 31.29
CA SER A 419 -8.26 10.93 32.23
C SER A 419 -9.33 10.08 31.52
N ALA A 420 -9.83 9.03 32.18
CA ALA A 420 -10.64 7.89 31.71
C ALA A 420 -11.82 8.11 30.72
N ALA A 421 -12.11 9.34 30.30
CA ALA A 421 -13.24 9.69 29.43
C ALA A 421 -13.00 9.49 27.91
N ALA A 422 -11.80 9.07 27.48
CA ALA A 422 -11.52 8.80 26.06
C ALA A 422 -10.85 7.44 25.86
N LEU A 423 -11.50 6.35 26.29
CA LEU A 423 -11.08 5.01 25.90
C LEU A 423 -11.09 4.90 24.37
N HIS A 424 -9.93 4.68 23.78
CA HIS A 424 -9.80 4.33 22.36
C HIS A 424 -10.53 3.01 22.12
N THR A 425 -11.68 3.07 21.45
CA THR A 425 -12.46 1.88 21.11
C THR A 425 -11.91 1.17 19.86
N GLU A 426 -11.03 1.84 19.12
CA GLU A 426 -10.41 1.34 17.91
C GLU A 426 -8.95 0.91 18.14
N HIS A 427 -8.57 -0.23 17.55
CA HIS A 427 -7.19 -0.71 17.54
C HIS A 427 -6.27 0.31 16.84
N PRO A 428 -5.14 0.74 17.43
CA PRO A 428 -4.36 1.87 16.92
C PRO A 428 -3.78 1.62 15.51
N PHE A 429 -3.47 0.37 15.17
CA PHE A 429 -3.06 0.00 13.82
C PHE A 429 -4.15 0.13 12.74
N CYS A 430 -5.44 0.21 13.10
CA CYS A 430 -6.47 0.57 12.14
C CYS A 430 -6.20 1.96 11.55
N ALA A 431 -5.70 2.92 12.34
CA ALA A 431 -5.34 4.24 11.85
C ALA A 431 -4.23 4.14 10.78
N LEU A 432 -3.13 3.42 11.07
CA LEU A 432 -2.07 3.21 10.08
C LEU A 432 -2.58 2.52 8.81
N TYR A 433 -3.46 1.52 8.95
CA TYR A 433 -4.04 0.83 7.80
C TYR A 433 -4.96 1.73 6.96
N LYS A 434 -5.82 2.56 7.60
CA LYS A 434 -6.65 3.59 6.91
C LYS A 434 -5.80 4.55 6.10
N LEU A 435 -4.65 4.92 6.64
CA LEU A 435 -3.72 5.86 6.05
C LEU A 435 -2.85 5.28 4.92
N GLY A 436 -2.87 3.95 4.73
CA GLY A 436 -1.97 3.25 3.79
C GLY A 436 -0.56 2.99 4.34
N LEU A 437 -0.35 3.20 5.63
CA LEU A 437 0.94 3.10 6.32
C LEU A 437 1.18 1.73 6.97
N LEU A 438 0.15 0.88 6.99
CA LEU A 438 0.26 -0.54 7.34
C LEU A 438 -0.23 -1.36 6.14
N GLY A 439 0.60 -2.28 5.70
CA GLY A 439 0.29 -3.28 4.70
C GLY A 439 0.15 -4.67 5.29
N TYR A 440 -0.10 -5.65 4.44
CA TYR A 440 -0.15 -7.06 4.83
C TYR A 440 0.28 -7.96 3.67
N VAL A 441 0.64 -9.20 3.99
CA VAL A 441 0.90 -10.22 2.97
C VAL A 441 -0.43 -10.86 2.59
N GLY A 442 -0.79 -10.77 1.31
CA GLY A 442 -1.96 -11.41 0.73
C GLY A 442 -1.58 -12.24 -0.49
N ARG A 443 -2.54 -13.00 -1.02
CA ARG A 443 -2.36 -13.69 -2.30
C ARG A 443 -2.80 -12.83 -3.45
N ASP A 444 -1.96 -12.75 -4.46
CA ASP A 444 -2.33 -12.19 -5.75
C ASP A 444 -3.35 -13.09 -6.44
N ALA A 445 -4.40 -12.50 -7.00
CA ALA A 445 -5.53 -13.25 -7.54
C ALA A 445 -5.22 -13.88 -8.91
N GLU A 446 -4.28 -13.30 -9.67
CA GLU A 446 -3.92 -13.76 -11.02
C GLU A 446 -2.82 -14.81 -10.98
N THR A 447 -1.76 -14.55 -10.22
CA THR A 447 -0.56 -15.40 -10.13
C THR A 447 -0.64 -16.42 -9.00
N GLY A 448 -1.48 -16.19 -7.98
CA GLY A 448 -1.56 -17.03 -6.78
C GLY A 448 -0.37 -16.89 -5.82
N GLU A 449 0.60 -16.04 -6.15
CA GLU A 449 1.78 -15.79 -5.31
C GLU A 449 1.44 -14.92 -4.10
N ASP A 450 2.26 -15.04 -3.04
CA ASP A 450 2.16 -14.12 -1.91
C ASP A 450 2.82 -12.78 -2.28
N VAL A 451 2.09 -11.70 -2.06
CA VAL A 451 2.49 -10.33 -2.39
C VAL A 451 2.24 -9.38 -1.24
N GLN A 452 3.02 -8.31 -1.19
CA GLN A 452 2.93 -7.25 -0.19
C GLN A 452 1.88 -6.21 -0.62
N ILE A 453 0.77 -6.14 0.11
CA ILE A 453 -0.36 -5.27 -0.22
C ILE A 453 -0.37 -4.06 0.71
N PHE A 454 -0.24 -2.87 0.12
CA PHE A 454 -0.46 -1.58 0.78
C PHE A 454 -1.62 -0.85 0.10
N ARG A 455 -2.57 -0.39 0.90
CA ARG A 455 -3.71 0.39 0.41
C ARG A 455 -3.28 1.82 0.14
N LEU A 456 -3.87 2.41 -0.90
CA LEU A 456 -3.64 3.82 -1.21
C LEU A 456 -4.46 4.74 -0.30
N PRO A 457 -4.01 5.98 -0.06
CA PRO A 457 -4.80 6.99 0.60
C PRO A 457 -6.20 7.13 -0.01
N GLY A 458 -7.23 7.25 0.85
CA GLY A 458 -8.62 7.38 0.44
C GLY A 458 -9.28 6.11 -0.12
N GLU A 459 -8.64 4.93 -0.01
CA GLU A 459 -9.31 3.65 -0.31
C GLU A 459 -10.25 3.18 0.80
N HIS A 460 -10.04 3.62 2.04
CA HIS A 460 -10.91 3.32 3.19
C HIS A 460 -11.58 4.59 3.75
N PRO A 461 -12.83 4.50 4.23
CA PRO A 461 -13.43 5.54 5.05
C PRO A 461 -12.65 5.73 6.35
N LEU A 462 -12.56 6.97 6.83
CA LEU A 462 -11.86 7.28 8.09
C LEU A 462 -12.67 6.86 9.33
N ASP A 463 -14.00 6.88 9.23
CA ASP A 463 -14.91 6.67 10.36
C ASP A 463 -15.21 5.18 10.64
N ASN A 464 -14.75 4.26 9.79
CA ASN A 464 -15.06 2.83 9.93
C ASN A 464 -14.16 2.17 10.98
N VAL A 465 -14.75 1.53 11.98
CA VAL A 465 -14.04 0.89 13.09
C VAL A 465 -13.87 -0.60 12.80
N ARG A 466 -12.66 -1.16 13.02
CA ARG A 466 -12.30 -2.59 12.81
C ARG A 466 -12.09 -3.00 11.35
N ILE A 467 -11.23 -2.29 10.65
CA ILE A 467 -10.95 -2.58 9.23
C ILE A 467 -9.68 -3.41 8.97
N LEU A 468 -8.98 -3.86 10.02
CA LEU A 468 -7.76 -4.64 9.85
C LEU A 468 -8.07 -5.97 9.14
N PRO A 469 -7.36 -6.30 8.05
CA PRO A 469 -7.57 -7.56 7.33
C PRO A 469 -7.09 -8.73 8.21
N PRO A 470 -7.75 -9.90 8.19
CA PRO A 470 -7.30 -11.08 8.96
C PRO A 470 -6.06 -11.72 8.29
N ALA A 471 -4.92 -11.04 8.36
CA ALA A 471 -3.65 -11.47 7.77
C ALA A 471 -2.74 -12.11 8.81
N ARG A 472 -1.87 -13.02 8.36
CA ARG A 472 -0.83 -13.64 9.19
C ARG A 472 0.39 -12.73 9.40
N THR A 473 0.59 -11.78 8.48
CA THR A 473 1.77 -10.93 8.45
C THR A 473 1.36 -9.54 8.03
N TYR A 474 1.70 -8.56 8.86
CA TYR A 474 1.52 -7.13 8.61
C TYR A 474 2.87 -6.47 8.38
N LEU A 475 2.87 -5.41 7.57
CA LEU A 475 4.07 -4.77 7.06
C LEU A 475 4.00 -3.27 7.36
N VAL A 476 5.04 -2.72 7.97
CA VAL A 476 5.17 -1.28 8.20
C VAL A 476 5.63 -0.62 6.91
N HIS A 477 4.97 0.46 6.49
CA HIS A 477 5.32 1.14 5.24
C HIS A 477 6.72 1.79 5.32
N PRO A 478 7.61 1.64 4.31
CA PRO A 478 8.99 2.15 4.37
C PRO A 478 9.13 3.65 4.60
N ALA A 479 8.13 4.43 4.17
CA ALA A 479 8.07 5.87 4.44
C ALA A 479 8.06 6.23 5.95
N LEU A 480 7.78 5.25 6.83
CA LEU A 480 7.86 5.40 8.29
C LEU A 480 9.21 5.02 8.88
N ASP A 481 10.12 4.40 8.13
CA ASP A 481 11.31 3.77 8.70
C ASP A 481 12.14 4.73 9.57
N ASP A 482 12.55 5.87 9.01
CA ASP A 482 13.32 6.89 9.74
C ASP A 482 12.52 7.55 10.86
N LEU A 483 11.19 7.67 10.71
CA LEU A 483 10.32 8.28 11.70
C LEU A 483 10.15 7.37 12.94
N ILE A 484 10.04 6.06 12.73
CA ILE A 484 10.00 5.06 13.79
C ILE A 484 11.36 4.93 14.43
N ALA A 485 12.44 4.81 13.66
CA ALA A 485 13.78 4.66 14.20
C ALA A 485 14.22 5.83 15.10
N GLU A 486 13.79 7.06 14.80
CA GLU A 486 14.00 8.22 15.67
C GLU A 486 13.31 8.09 17.04
N ARG A 487 12.17 7.38 17.09
CA ARG A 487 11.35 7.17 18.30
C ARG A 487 11.71 5.88 19.03
N ASN A 488 12.14 4.86 18.30
CA ASN A 488 12.53 3.55 18.77
C ASN A 488 13.77 3.05 18.00
N PRO A 489 14.98 3.26 18.54
CA PRO A 489 16.22 2.86 17.88
C PRO A 489 16.32 1.36 17.55
N ALA A 490 15.64 0.49 18.31
CA ALA A 490 15.61 -0.95 18.08
C ALA A 490 14.96 -1.32 16.73
N TYR A 491 14.21 -0.41 16.11
CA TYR A 491 13.55 -0.65 14.82
C TYR A 491 14.52 -1.05 13.71
N PHE A 492 15.65 -0.34 13.57
CA PHE A 492 16.61 -0.66 12.52
C PHE A 492 17.39 -1.96 12.78
N GLU A 493 17.52 -2.36 14.04
CA GLU A 493 18.18 -3.60 14.44
C GLU A 493 17.33 -4.84 14.08
N ASN A 494 16.00 -4.67 13.99
CA ASN A 494 15.05 -5.76 13.72
C ASN A 494 14.30 -5.58 12.38
N LEU A 495 14.90 -4.90 11.41
CA LEU A 495 14.35 -4.92 10.05
C LEU A 495 14.40 -6.34 9.49
N ASN A 496 13.38 -6.68 8.70
CA ASN A 496 13.38 -7.94 7.96
C ASN A 496 14.59 -8.00 7.01
N ASP A 497 15.35 -9.09 7.14
CA ASP A 497 16.60 -9.34 6.44
C ASP A 497 16.41 -10.13 5.13
N ARG A 498 15.17 -10.55 4.82
CA ARG A 498 14.84 -11.36 3.64
C ARG A 498 14.00 -10.63 2.62
N ASN A 499 13.10 -9.76 3.06
CA ASN A 499 12.15 -9.07 2.21
C ASN A 499 12.37 -7.57 2.29
N ILE A 500 12.64 -6.96 1.15
CA ILE A 500 12.48 -5.51 1.02
C ILE A 500 10.99 -5.19 1.07
N ILE A 501 10.60 -4.37 2.05
CA ILE A 501 9.20 -3.99 2.22
C ILE A 501 8.81 -2.94 1.18
N GLY A 502 7.69 -3.17 0.50
CA GLY A 502 7.15 -2.25 -0.50
C GLY A 502 5.95 -2.81 -1.23
N ARG A 503 5.06 -1.93 -1.69
CA ARG A 503 3.82 -2.31 -2.38
C ARG A 503 4.09 -3.14 -3.64
N GLY A 504 3.30 -4.19 -3.83
CA GLY A 504 3.32 -5.04 -5.02
C GLY A 504 4.52 -5.97 -5.12
N ARG A 505 5.46 -5.90 -4.17
CA ARG A 505 6.60 -6.81 -4.13
C ARG A 505 6.14 -8.21 -3.75
N ARG A 506 6.81 -9.21 -4.31
CA ARG A 506 6.67 -10.61 -3.89
C ARG A 506 7.04 -10.75 -2.42
N TRP A 507 6.39 -11.67 -1.74
CA TRP A 507 6.74 -12.08 -0.39
C TRP A 507 7.44 -13.43 -0.41
N SER A 508 8.73 -13.41 -0.07
CA SER A 508 9.51 -14.62 0.17
C SER A 508 9.23 -15.10 1.58
N ARG A 509 8.54 -16.24 1.69
CA ARG A 509 8.39 -16.95 2.96
C ARG A 509 9.76 -17.36 3.47
N GLU A 510 9.87 -17.56 4.78
CA GLU A 510 11.08 -18.11 5.37
C GLU A 510 11.50 -19.38 4.61
N ARG A 511 12.80 -19.51 4.31
CA ARG A 511 13.32 -20.76 3.75
C ARG A 511 13.04 -21.86 4.77
N GLU A 512 12.09 -22.72 4.47
CA GLU A 512 11.76 -23.87 5.31
C GLU A 512 12.92 -24.86 5.23
N ILE A 513 13.43 -25.28 6.39
CA ILE A 513 14.29 -26.46 6.46
C ILE A 513 13.45 -27.62 5.95
N ARG A 514 13.96 -28.34 4.96
CA ARG A 514 13.33 -29.54 4.43
C ARG A 514 14.25 -30.72 4.62
N TYR A 515 13.61 -31.86 4.85
CA TYR A 515 14.26 -33.15 4.96
C TYR A 515 14.26 -33.78 3.58
N VAL A 516 15.41 -34.32 3.19
CA VAL A 516 15.62 -34.91 1.87
C VAL A 516 16.03 -36.36 2.04
N LEU A 517 15.51 -37.25 1.19
CA LEU A 517 16.04 -38.60 1.00
C LEU A 517 16.35 -38.83 -0.48
N GLN A 518 17.56 -39.30 -0.76
CA GLN A 518 18.00 -39.81 -2.05
C GLN A 518 18.14 -41.32 -1.96
N GLY A 519 17.45 -42.05 -2.84
CA GLY A 519 17.45 -43.50 -2.83
C GLY A 519 17.78 -44.11 -4.18
N ASP A 520 18.28 -45.35 -4.12
CA ASP A 520 18.69 -46.14 -5.29
C ASP A 520 18.35 -47.62 -5.10
N VAL A 521 17.92 -48.25 -6.19
CA VAL A 521 17.55 -49.68 -6.20
C VAL A 521 18.77 -50.53 -6.52
N LYS A 522 19.26 -51.28 -5.53
CA LYS A 522 20.43 -52.14 -5.72
C LYS A 522 20.18 -53.22 -6.78
N GLY A 523 21.10 -53.33 -7.74
CA GLY A 523 21.10 -54.43 -8.72
C GLY A 523 20.16 -54.23 -9.90
N HIS A 524 19.61 -53.02 -10.10
CA HIS A 524 18.74 -52.69 -11.22
C HIS A 524 19.38 -52.96 -12.60
N SER A 525 20.72 -52.90 -12.69
CA SER A 525 21.49 -53.23 -13.90
C SER A 525 21.32 -54.68 -14.38
N ALA A 526 20.92 -55.62 -13.51
CA ALA A 526 20.60 -57.00 -13.88
C ALA A 526 19.17 -57.12 -14.45
N THR A 527 18.23 -56.31 -13.94
CA THR A 527 16.83 -56.22 -14.41
C THR A 527 16.75 -55.55 -15.79
N MET A 528 17.67 -54.62 -16.08
CA MET A 528 17.80 -53.90 -17.36
C MET A 528 18.23 -54.77 -18.56
N ARG A 529 18.64 -56.04 -18.35
CA ARG A 529 19.01 -56.97 -19.43
C ARG A 529 17.80 -57.52 -20.20
N ASP A 530 16.59 -57.31 -19.67
CA ASP A 530 15.32 -57.67 -20.31
C ASP A 530 14.41 -56.44 -20.37
N GLY A 531 14.15 -55.96 -21.59
CA GLY A 531 13.37 -54.74 -21.82
C GLY A 531 11.91 -54.84 -21.38
N LEU A 532 11.31 -56.03 -21.39
CA LEU A 532 9.94 -56.23 -20.91
C LEU A 532 9.88 -56.18 -19.39
N ARG A 533 10.86 -56.81 -18.73
CA ARG A 533 10.99 -56.81 -17.26
C ARG A 533 11.30 -55.41 -16.71
N THR A 534 12.06 -54.61 -17.44
CA THR A 534 12.37 -53.22 -17.08
C THR A 534 11.12 -52.34 -17.08
N LYS A 535 10.25 -52.48 -18.09
CA LYS A 535 9.00 -51.72 -18.18
C LYS A 535 7.99 -52.14 -17.10
N ALA A 536 7.92 -53.43 -16.79
CA ALA A 536 7.09 -53.95 -15.71
C ALA A 536 7.55 -53.43 -14.34
N PHE A 537 8.87 -53.45 -14.08
CA PHE A 537 9.45 -52.90 -12.85
C PHE A 537 9.14 -51.41 -12.69
N ALA A 538 9.36 -50.60 -13.73
CA ALA A 538 9.07 -49.17 -13.69
C ALA A 538 7.59 -48.90 -13.34
N THR A 539 6.67 -49.67 -13.92
CA THR A 539 5.22 -49.54 -13.65
C THR A 539 4.88 -49.84 -12.18
N VAL A 540 5.44 -50.93 -11.63
CA VAL A 540 5.23 -51.31 -10.22
C VAL A 540 5.87 -50.28 -9.30
N PHE A 541 7.07 -49.80 -9.62
CA PHE A 541 7.78 -48.82 -8.80
C PHE A 541 7.05 -47.47 -8.79
N ASP A 542 6.61 -46.97 -9.95
CA ASP A 542 5.82 -45.74 -10.07
C ASP A 542 4.50 -45.84 -9.30
N SER A 543 3.84 -47.00 -9.31
CA SER A 543 2.61 -47.23 -8.54
C SER A 543 2.86 -47.17 -7.03
N ILE A 544 3.92 -47.83 -6.54
CA ILE A 544 4.28 -47.84 -5.11
C ILE A 544 4.66 -46.43 -4.64
N VAL A 545 5.48 -45.72 -5.42
CA VAL A 545 5.87 -44.34 -5.10
C VAL A 545 4.64 -43.44 -5.09
N SER A 546 3.76 -43.55 -6.09
CA SER A 546 2.53 -42.76 -6.14
C SER A 546 1.62 -43.02 -4.94
N GLU A 547 1.54 -44.26 -4.45
CA GLU A 547 0.71 -44.59 -3.28
C GLU A 547 1.27 -43.98 -1.98
N PHE A 548 2.56 -44.17 -1.70
CA PHE A 548 3.14 -43.83 -0.40
C PHE A 548 3.75 -42.42 -0.34
N ALA A 549 4.06 -41.81 -1.49
CA ALA A 549 4.68 -40.50 -1.58
C ALA A 549 3.74 -39.39 -2.08
N ALA A 550 2.48 -39.70 -2.44
CA ALA A 550 1.51 -38.72 -2.96
C ALA A 550 1.28 -37.48 -2.08
N LYS A 551 1.51 -37.61 -0.77
CA LYS A 551 1.31 -36.51 0.17
C LYS A 551 2.59 -35.70 0.41
N LEU A 552 3.77 -36.15 -0.02
CA LEU A 552 5.03 -35.45 0.23
C LEU A 552 5.11 -34.13 -0.55
N ASP A 553 5.89 -33.18 -0.06
CA ASP A 553 6.11 -31.90 -0.76
C ASP A 553 6.79 -32.09 -2.13
N HIS A 554 7.67 -33.10 -2.24
CA HIS A 554 8.24 -33.57 -3.50
C HIS A 554 8.49 -35.07 -3.47
N ALA A 555 8.20 -35.75 -4.57
CA ALA A 555 8.58 -37.12 -4.80
C ALA A 555 8.82 -37.33 -6.29
N GLU A 556 10.01 -37.77 -6.66
CA GLU A 556 10.40 -37.87 -8.06
C GLU A 556 11.28 -39.10 -8.29
N ARG A 557 10.89 -39.90 -9.28
CA ARG A 557 11.73 -40.97 -9.81
C ARG A 557 12.49 -40.47 -11.03
N SER A 558 13.81 -40.52 -10.96
CA SER A 558 14.71 -40.22 -12.08
C SER A 558 14.73 -41.38 -13.09
N GLN A 559 15.30 -41.20 -14.28
CA GLN A 559 15.38 -42.29 -15.26
C GLN A 559 16.13 -43.51 -14.68
N GLY A 560 15.41 -44.61 -14.47
CA GLY A 560 15.95 -45.89 -13.98
C GLY A 560 15.50 -46.23 -12.56
N ASP A 561 16.47 -46.24 -11.65
CA ASP A 561 16.49 -46.82 -10.30
C ASP A 561 16.54 -45.82 -9.14
N SER A 562 16.71 -44.52 -9.43
CA SER A 562 16.85 -43.50 -8.37
C SER A 562 15.53 -42.82 -7.99
N LEU A 563 15.38 -42.48 -6.72
CA LEU A 563 14.19 -41.84 -6.14
C LEU A 563 14.60 -40.70 -5.19
N THR A 564 14.05 -39.51 -5.43
CA THR A 564 14.20 -38.35 -4.55
C THR A 564 12.90 -38.07 -3.81
N LEU A 565 12.95 -37.96 -2.48
CA LEU A 565 11.81 -37.62 -1.62
C LEU A 565 12.14 -36.38 -0.78
N ILE A 566 11.21 -35.44 -0.65
CA ILE A 566 11.41 -34.20 0.13
C ILE A 566 10.13 -33.84 0.86
N ASP A 567 10.24 -33.46 2.14
CA ASP A 567 9.13 -32.97 2.94
C ASP A 567 9.62 -32.10 4.10
N ALA A 568 8.80 -31.15 4.55
CA ALA A 568 9.03 -30.42 5.80
C ALA A 568 8.83 -31.29 7.06
N ASN A 569 8.19 -32.46 6.97
CA ASN A 569 7.98 -33.38 8.08
C ASN A 569 8.85 -34.64 7.96
N PRO A 570 9.86 -34.81 8.83
CA PRO A 570 10.81 -35.93 8.75
C PRO A 570 10.16 -37.28 9.05
N VAL A 571 9.11 -37.31 9.90
CA VAL A 571 8.39 -38.54 10.25
C VAL A 571 7.62 -39.07 9.04
N LYS A 572 6.90 -38.17 8.36
CA LYS A 572 6.14 -38.50 7.14
C LYS A 572 7.08 -38.97 6.03
N LEU A 573 8.22 -38.29 5.87
CA LEU A 573 9.24 -38.64 4.90
C LEU A 573 9.83 -40.04 5.15
N LEU A 574 10.28 -40.32 6.38
CA LEU A 574 10.87 -41.61 6.75
C LEU A 574 9.84 -42.76 6.70
N GLN A 575 8.58 -42.51 7.08
CA GLN A 575 7.50 -43.49 6.95
C GLN A 575 7.21 -43.81 5.48
N ALA A 576 7.17 -42.82 4.60
CA ALA A 576 7.00 -43.02 3.17
C ALA A 576 8.14 -43.88 2.60
N ALA A 577 9.40 -43.51 2.89
CA ALA A 577 10.58 -44.27 2.48
C ALA A 577 10.53 -45.73 2.96
N ARG A 578 10.16 -45.97 4.22
CA ARG A 578 10.06 -47.32 4.79
C ARG A 578 8.96 -48.15 4.14
N ASN A 579 7.80 -47.57 3.89
CA ASN A 579 6.70 -48.26 3.21
C ASN A 579 7.07 -48.61 1.77
N ILE A 580 7.74 -47.71 1.05
CA ILE A 580 8.26 -47.96 -0.31
C ILE A 580 9.28 -49.11 -0.29
N GLN A 581 10.27 -49.09 0.63
CA GLN A 581 11.21 -50.20 0.80
C GLN A 581 10.52 -51.55 1.03
N ARG A 582 9.52 -51.57 1.91
CA ARG A 582 8.79 -52.79 2.28
C ARG A 582 7.98 -53.35 1.12
N GLU A 583 7.21 -52.51 0.43
CA GLU A 583 6.36 -52.97 -0.67
C GLU A 583 7.19 -53.32 -1.91
N LEU A 584 8.26 -52.57 -2.19
CA LEU A 584 9.16 -52.91 -3.29
C LEU A 584 9.90 -54.25 -3.03
N GLY A 585 10.29 -54.52 -1.79
CA GLY A 585 10.88 -55.79 -1.38
C GLY A 585 9.89 -56.98 -1.39
N ARG A 586 8.58 -56.72 -1.25
CA ARG A 586 7.50 -57.73 -1.36
C ARG A 586 6.98 -57.94 -2.78
N SER A 587 7.32 -57.03 -3.69
CA SER A 587 6.96 -57.14 -5.10
C SER A 587 7.60 -58.39 -5.74
N GLU A 588 7.11 -58.76 -6.92
CA GLU A 588 7.69 -59.85 -7.74
C GLU A 588 9.18 -59.66 -8.08
N PHE A 589 9.71 -58.44 -7.89
CA PHE A 589 11.10 -58.10 -8.15
C PHE A 589 12.01 -58.27 -6.93
N GLY A 590 11.46 -58.36 -5.71
CA GLY A 590 12.22 -58.54 -4.47
C GLY A 590 13.32 -57.49 -4.28
N ALA A 591 13.14 -56.28 -4.82
CA ALA A 591 14.22 -55.31 -4.96
C ALA A 591 14.46 -54.57 -3.64
N GLN A 592 15.74 -54.31 -3.33
CA GLN A 592 16.14 -53.57 -2.13
C GLN A 592 16.51 -52.14 -2.48
N LEU A 593 15.79 -51.20 -1.89
CA LEU A 593 16.04 -49.76 -2.02
C LEU A 593 16.85 -49.29 -0.80
N ARG A 594 17.92 -48.54 -1.02
CA ARG A 594 18.68 -47.85 0.04
C ARG A 594 18.38 -46.36 -0.01
N PHE A 595 18.51 -45.66 1.12
CA PHE A 595 18.32 -44.21 1.18
C PHE A 595 19.44 -43.52 1.98
N ALA A 596 19.91 -42.38 1.48
CA ALA A 596 20.65 -41.41 2.24
C ALA A 596 19.83 -40.13 2.45
N GLY A 597 19.95 -39.50 3.62
CA GLY A 597 19.24 -38.27 3.94
C GLY A 597 20.10 -37.18 4.51
N ASP A 598 19.66 -35.95 4.27
CA ASP A 598 20.19 -34.73 4.88
C ASP A 598 19.05 -33.72 5.09
N ALA A 599 19.28 -32.70 5.91
CA ALA A 599 18.31 -31.63 6.15
C ALA A 599 18.95 -30.25 5.99
N GLY A 600 18.22 -29.35 5.36
CA GLY A 600 18.68 -27.98 5.16
C GLY A 600 17.74 -27.21 4.26
N PHE A 601 18.19 -26.05 3.78
CA PHE A 601 17.40 -25.24 2.88
C PHE A 601 17.28 -25.92 1.51
N VAL A 602 16.03 -26.17 1.09
CA VAL A 602 15.72 -26.73 -0.22
C VAL A 602 14.63 -25.88 -0.86
N GLU A 603 14.93 -25.34 -2.03
CA GLU A 603 13.99 -24.61 -2.87
C GLU A 603 13.48 -25.54 -3.97
N ILE A 604 12.19 -25.50 -4.27
CA ILE A 604 11.59 -26.24 -5.40
C ILE A 604 11.14 -25.21 -6.43
N ALA A 605 11.86 -25.15 -7.55
CA ALA A 605 11.59 -24.21 -8.63
C ALA A 605 10.85 -24.90 -9.78
N ASP A 606 10.12 -24.13 -10.59
CA ASP A 606 9.49 -24.64 -11.81
C ASP A 606 10.56 -24.80 -12.91
N GLY A 607 10.87 -26.06 -13.26
CA GLY A 607 11.75 -26.40 -14.37
C GLY A 607 11.00 -26.54 -15.71
N PRO A 608 11.71 -26.67 -16.84
CA PRO A 608 11.13 -26.69 -18.19
C PRO A 608 10.19 -27.89 -18.47
N ARG A 609 10.17 -28.90 -17.60
CA ARG A 609 9.28 -30.08 -17.72
C ARG A 609 8.54 -30.44 -16.44
N GLN A 610 9.09 -30.12 -15.27
CA GLN A 610 8.54 -30.43 -13.96
C GLN A 610 9.20 -29.58 -12.87
N LYS A 611 8.70 -29.67 -11.64
CA LYS A 611 9.33 -29.04 -10.46
C LYS A 611 10.70 -29.66 -10.18
N GLU A 612 11.71 -28.83 -10.03
CA GLU A 612 13.10 -29.25 -9.80
C GLU A 612 13.58 -28.72 -8.44
N PRO A 613 14.02 -29.61 -7.53
CA PRO A 613 14.49 -29.21 -6.21
C PRO A 613 16.00 -28.87 -6.24
N TYR A 614 16.39 -27.82 -5.50
CA TYR A 614 17.76 -27.32 -5.41
C TYR A 614 18.14 -27.05 -3.95
N GLY A 615 19.34 -27.47 -3.54
CA GLY A 615 19.85 -27.24 -2.18
C GLY A 615 21.05 -28.10 -1.83
N MET A 616 21.85 -27.66 -0.85
CA MET A 616 23.01 -28.42 -0.36
C MET A 616 22.60 -29.77 0.23
N ALA A 617 21.45 -29.85 0.89
CA ALA A 617 20.93 -31.10 1.46
C ALA A 617 20.72 -32.19 0.39
N LEU A 618 20.30 -31.83 -0.82
CA LEU A 618 20.18 -32.78 -1.93
C LEU A 618 21.54 -33.32 -2.38
N GLN A 619 22.55 -32.46 -2.41
CA GLN A 619 23.91 -32.85 -2.80
C GLN A 619 24.55 -33.76 -1.77
N ASN A 620 24.44 -33.41 -0.48
CA ASN A 620 24.95 -34.22 0.62
C ASN A 620 24.27 -35.59 0.68
N ALA A 621 22.94 -35.63 0.57
CA ALA A 621 22.20 -36.89 0.49
C ALA A 621 22.65 -37.74 -0.71
N ALA A 622 22.81 -37.14 -1.89
CA ALA A 622 23.28 -37.84 -3.09
C ALA A 622 24.75 -38.33 -2.98
N ARG A 623 25.59 -37.65 -2.19
CA ARG A 623 26.98 -38.05 -1.92
C ARG A 623 27.08 -39.18 -0.91
N LEU A 624 26.15 -39.23 0.05
CA LEU A 624 26.07 -40.28 1.06
C LEU A 624 25.45 -41.57 0.51
N GLU A 625 24.46 -41.46 -0.39
CA GLU A 625 23.70 -42.59 -0.97
C GLU A 625 24.57 -43.79 -1.40
N PRO A 626 25.70 -43.61 -2.12
CA PRO A 626 26.52 -44.71 -2.60
C PRO A 626 27.08 -45.59 -1.48
N HIS A 627 27.22 -45.04 -0.28
CA HIS A 627 27.81 -45.66 0.90
C HIS A 627 26.76 -46.35 1.79
N VAL A 628 25.47 -46.23 1.46
CA VAL A 628 24.40 -46.84 2.24
C VAL A 628 24.26 -48.33 1.92
N GLU A 629 24.12 -49.14 2.96
CA GLU A 629 23.81 -50.56 2.83
C GLU A 629 22.41 -50.80 2.25
N SER A 630 22.24 -51.91 1.54
CA SER A 630 20.98 -52.21 0.86
C SER A 630 19.84 -52.45 1.85
N GLY A 631 18.71 -51.77 1.64
CA GLY A 631 17.56 -51.82 2.55
C GLY A 631 17.71 -50.96 3.81
N GLN A 632 18.80 -50.21 3.95
CA GLN A 632 19.04 -49.29 5.08
C GLN A 632 18.73 -47.83 4.70
N ILE A 633 18.55 -47.01 5.74
CA ILE A 633 18.43 -45.55 5.62
C ILE A 633 19.53 -44.93 6.49
N TYR A 634 20.47 -44.21 5.89
CA TYR A 634 21.48 -43.44 6.61
C TYR A 634 21.19 -41.95 6.49
N VAL A 635 21.45 -41.19 7.53
CA VAL A 635 21.25 -39.73 7.55
C VAL A 635 22.47 -39.04 8.14
N THR A 636 22.69 -37.79 7.74
CA THR A 636 23.75 -36.92 8.28
C THR A 636 23.41 -36.44 9.69
N ASP A 637 24.42 -35.86 10.35
CA ASP A 637 24.24 -35.18 11.64
C ASP A 637 23.30 -33.98 11.55
N ASP A 638 23.34 -33.24 10.44
CA ASP A 638 22.43 -32.11 10.20
C ASP A 638 20.97 -32.57 10.08
N PHE A 639 20.71 -33.77 9.55
CA PHE A 639 19.36 -34.32 9.58
C PHE A 639 18.87 -34.48 11.03
N ILE A 640 19.66 -35.12 11.89
CA ILE A 640 19.26 -35.35 13.29
C ILE A 640 19.11 -34.04 14.05
N ARG A 641 20.08 -33.14 13.93
CA ARG A 641 20.05 -31.85 14.61
C ARG A 641 18.75 -31.10 14.35
N HIS A 642 18.33 -31.01 13.09
CA HIS A 642 17.06 -30.36 12.76
C HIS A 642 15.83 -31.16 13.22
N VAL A 643 15.86 -32.51 13.17
CA VAL A 643 14.77 -33.33 13.73
C VAL A 643 14.61 -33.07 15.23
N GLU A 644 15.71 -33.01 15.98
CA GLU A 644 15.71 -32.75 17.41
C GLU A 644 15.21 -31.34 17.74
N GLU A 645 15.65 -30.34 16.97
CA GLU A 645 15.18 -28.94 17.06
C GLU A 645 13.66 -28.83 16.77
N ASP A 646 13.15 -29.52 15.75
CA ASP A 646 11.76 -29.41 15.29
C ASP A 646 10.76 -30.27 16.08
N ARG A 647 11.17 -31.43 16.62
CA ARG A 647 10.26 -32.47 17.13
C ARG A 647 10.60 -32.99 18.52
N GLY A 648 11.77 -32.67 19.08
CA GLY A 648 12.24 -33.26 20.33
C GLY A 648 12.50 -34.76 20.25
N THR A 649 12.58 -35.45 21.39
CA THR A 649 13.10 -36.83 21.51
C THR A 649 12.06 -37.95 21.33
N HIS A 650 10.79 -37.63 21.07
CA HIS A 650 9.71 -38.61 20.94
C HIS A 650 9.41 -38.95 19.48
N LEU A 651 10.30 -39.74 18.86
CA LEU A 651 10.18 -40.18 17.47
C LEU A 651 9.81 -41.68 17.38
N PRO A 652 9.14 -42.11 16.30
CA PRO A 652 8.83 -43.52 16.05
C PRO A 652 10.03 -44.33 15.52
N PHE A 653 11.24 -43.76 15.56
CA PHE A 653 12.49 -44.35 15.10
C PHE A 653 13.64 -43.87 16.00
N ASP A 654 14.70 -44.66 16.04
CA ASP A 654 15.96 -44.41 16.73
C ASP A 654 17.07 -44.10 15.71
N PHE A 655 18.02 -43.27 16.12
CA PHE A 655 19.20 -42.97 15.32
C PHE A 655 20.43 -43.63 15.96
N VAL A 656 21.11 -44.49 15.20
CA VAL A 656 22.32 -45.19 15.65
C VAL A 656 23.52 -44.62 14.92
N THR A 657 24.41 -43.95 15.66
CA THR A 657 25.65 -43.41 15.11
C THR A 657 26.55 -44.52 14.57
N LEU A 658 27.01 -44.36 13.32
CA LEU A 658 27.87 -45.32 12.64
C LEU A 658 29.35 -45.02 12.90
N GLY A 659 30.13 -46.09 13.05
CA GLY A 659 31.58 -46.03 13.25
C GLY A 659 32.38 -46.33 11.98
N PRO A 660 33.71 -46.17 12.01
CA PRO A 660 34.59 -46.46 10.88
C PRO A 660 34.46 -47.87 10.31
N ASP A 661 34.08 -48.85 11.15
CA ASP A 661 33.89 -50.24 10.76
C ASP A 661 32.63 -50.47 9.92
N ASP A 662 31.63 -49.59 10.05
CA ASP A 662 30.36 -49.62 9.33
C ASP A 662 30.48 -48.96 7.93
N LEU A 663 31.34 -47.94 7.80
CA LEU A 663 31.51 -47.13 6.59
C LEU A 663 32.95 -47.17 6.05
N ARG A 664 33.45 -48.37 5.77
CA ARG A 664 34.86 -48.64 5.40
C ARG A 664 35.37 -47.92 4.15
N ASN A 665 34.47 -47.38 3.34
CA ASN A 665 34.79 -46.73 2.07
C ASN A 665 34.85 -45.19 2.18
N LEU A 666 34.63 -44.62 3.37
CA LEU A 666 34.70 -43.19 3.63
C LEU A 666 35.88 -42.88 4.55
N ALA A 667 36.58 -41.78 4.27
CA ALA A 667 37.63 -41.30 5.16
C ALA A 667 36.98 -40.76 6.45
N CYS A 668 37.43 -41.25 7.60
CA CYS A 668 36.91 -40.85 8.91
C CYS A 668 37.98 -40.09 9.70
N THR A 669 37.61 -38.93 10.25
CA THR A 669 38.44 -38.13 11.17
C THR A 669 37.58 -37.73 12.37
N ASP A 670 38.02 -38.06 13.59
CA ASP A 670 37.32 -37.73 14.84
C ASP A 670 35.83 -38.13 14.88
N GLY A 671 35.48 -39.30 14.32
CA GLY A 671 34.10 -39.80 14.27
C GLY A 671 33.20 -39.13 13.23
N ARG A 672 33.76 -38.28 12.35
CA ARG A 672 33.07 -37.68 11.20
C ARG A 672 33.62 -38.23 9.91
N PHE A 673 32.75 -38.43 8.93
CA PHE A 673 33.07 -38.97 7.62
C PHE A 673 33.10 -37.85 6.59
N ASP A 674 34.10 -37.88 5.71
CA ASP A 674 34.18 -36.99 4.55
C ASP A 674 33.33 -37.53 3.41
N ILE A 675 32.20 -36.86 3.13
CA ILE A 675 31.30 -37.18 2.01
C ILE A 675 31.58 -36.33 0.76
N ALA A 676 32.67 -35.56 0.71
CA ALA A 676 33.04 -34.80 -0.48
C ALA A 676 33.39 -35.71 -1.67
N LYS A 677 33.19 -35.18 -2.89
CA LYS A 677 33.59 -35.91 -4.11
C LYS A 677 35.12 -35.88 -4.23
N SER A 678 35.74 -37.05 -4.35
CA SER A 678 37.19 -37.18 -4.39
C SER A 678 37.84 -36.35 -5.52
N GLY A 679 38.73 -35.43 -5.13
CA GLY A 679 39.72 -34.82 -6.03
C GLY A 679 39.52 -33.36 -6.45
N ASN A 680 38.53 -32.59 -5.93
CA ASN A 680 38.42 -31.15 -6.26
C ASN A 680 37.57 -30.28 -5.31
N GLU A 681 37.18 -30.77 -4.13
CA GLU A 681 36.34 -30.01 -3.18
C GLU A 681 36.89 -30.09 -1.76
N ASP A 682 36.60 -29.07 -0.94
CA ASP A 682 36.89 -29.08 0.49
C ASP A 682 36.15 -30.23 1.19
N PRO A 683 36.76 -30.87 2.21
CA PRO A 683 36.17 -32.01 2.89
C PRO A 683 34.85 -31.64 3.59
N ILE A 684 33.82 -32.47 3.42
CA ILE A 684 32.52 -32.31 4.08
C ILE A 684 32.43 -33.35 5.19
N LEU A 685 32.86 -32.95 6.39
CA LEU A 685 32.91 -33.82 7.56
C LEU A 685 31.60 -33.81 8.34
N THR A 686 30.88 -34.93 8.34
CA THR A 686 29.62 -35.11 9.09
C THR A 686 29.58 -36.45 9.83
N ALA A 687 28.92 -36.50 10.99
CA ALA A 687 28.58 -37.78 11.60
C ALA A 687 27.44 -38.43 10.79
N ILE A 688 27.45 -39.76 10.67
CA ILE A 688 26.44 -40.50 9.91
C ILE A 688 25.72 -41.44 10.86
N HIS A 689 24.40 -41.51 10.72
CA HIS A 689 23.54 -42.27 11.60
C HIS A 689 22.61 -43.15 10.79
N ARG A 690 22.40 -44.39 11.24
CA ARG A 690 21.39 -45.29 10.69
C ARG A 690 20.04 -45.06 11.38
N VAL A 691 18.97 -45.05 10.59
CA VAL A 691 17.59 -44.95 11.11
C VAL A 691 17.03 -46.34 11.37
N ASP A 692 16.75 -46.63 12.64
CA ASP A 692 16.13 -47.88 13.09
C ASP A 692 14.66 -47.63 13.48
N PHE A 693 13.72 -48.26 12.77
CA PHE A 693 12.30 -48.14 13.07
C PHE A 693 11.91 -49.05 14.24
N ARG A 694 11.15 -48.53 15.22
CA ARG A 694 10.68 -49.28 16.40
C ARG A 694 9.53 -50.23 16.11
#